data_AF-A0AAN8B020-F1
#
_entry.id   AF-A0AAN8B020-F1
#
_cell.length_a   1.000
_cell.length_b   1.000
_cell.length_c   1.000
_cell.angle_alpha   90.00
_cell.angle_beta   90.00
_cell.angle_gamma   90.00
#
_symmetry.space_group_name_H-M   'P 1'
#
loop_
_entity.id
_entity.type
_entity.pdbx_description
1 polymer ?
#
loop_
_entity_poly.entity_id
_entity_poly.type
_entity_poly.pdbx_seq_one_letter_code
_entity_poly.pdbx_strand_id
1 'polypeptide(L)'
;MPKLFEIKFPGECKTLPEGFWSAVDVWIKKPHVVNKRLCGVKETESRDVGREAVLSLLEEPDLAQDVLSFMACCRNTPENTHEKETPWVSSVRTFIPKVNNYGTSLHKEVILKDFGRQQVTFVPFEEDSEGKVSLKRGNIYQFQLLHQDCEEWSLQLHVLASDQWFSDGVAYPRLPWLSSDLLPKLVRWATECKSSEFRSTLSLLPVEKYSVMYQTLKEKYKAMVKVWPEVTDPEKFVYEDVAIATYLLVLWEEERVEKGLTEKQSFVDLGCGNGLLVHILANEGHPGKGIDVRRRKIWDMFGPQTLLEEKAITPSESFLFPDTDWLIGNHSDELTPWIPVIAARSSYSCRYFVLPCCFFDFFAKYQRRHCKKSQYKEYIDFITEVSVVSGFNTEEDCLRIPSTKRVCLVGKSRNYQISDEAEAEERRAHYIQSRQKAPGATVQRSGIRSDGSCCHGEGDPDRTPDSSWGVGFQPRDKVEMVRNCAALPRDLVNGVVLQVANVILGMTEEDGGGSSSDWNRGGSLSVNEAAGLMKQETLQLLKKECGGLQTLLKNNHQVFRVEGGQVYIRDWRDRKASRADTKRKPLAPGALKTRACWFYDHHPQRCPLQAELCAFAHGPDELRPSTKPLKKMRHNAFI
;
A
#
# COMPACT_ATOMS: atom_id res chain seq x y z
N MET A 1 38.41 -16.60 -18.61
CA MET A 1 37.40 -17.16 -17.68
C MET A 1 36.03 -17.03 -18.31
N PRO A 2 35.10 -17.99 -18.13
CA PRO A 2 33.92 -18.04 -18.97
C PRO A 2 32.88 -17.06 -18.44
N LYS A 3 32.63 -16.02 -19.23
CA LYS A 3 31.34 -15.34 -19.29
C LYS A 3 30.23 -16.36 -19.10
N LEU A 4 29.49 -16.24 -18.00
CA LEU A 4 28.43 -17.19 -17.66
C LEU A 4 27.16 -16.87 -18.45
N PHE A 5 26.86 -15.59 -18.60
CA PHE A 5 25.66 -15.12 -19.29
C PHE A 5 25.86 -13.72 -19.87
N GLU A 6 25.13 -13.40 -20.94
CA GLU A 6 25.00 -12.05 -21.49
C GLU A 6 23.57 -11.75 -21.89
N ILE A 7 23.16 -10.52 -21.61
CA ILE A 7 21.89 -9.96 -22.04
C ILE A 7 22.15 -8.65 -22.77
N LYS A 8 21.49 -8.46 -23.92
CA LYS A 8 21.55 -7.21 -24.68
C LYS A 8 20.50 -6.23 -24.17
N PHE A 9 20.84 -4.94 -24.21
CA PHE A 9 19.87 -3.88 -23.96
C PHE A 9 18.95 -3.68 -25.17
N PRO A 10 17.68 -3.31 -24.97
CA PRO A 10 16.76 -3.02 -26.06
C PRO A 10 17.09 -1.67 -26.71
N GLY A 11 17.67 -1.69 -27.92
CA GLY A 11 17.94 -0.50 -28.75
C GLY A 11 18.90 0.54 -28.15
N GLU A 12 18.97 1.72 -28.75
CA GLU A 12 19.75 2.86 -28.22
C GLU A 12 19.22 3.30 -26.85
N CYS A 13 19.93 2.93 -25.79
CA CYS A 13 19.57 3.26 -24.42
C CYS A 13 20.27 4.55 -23.97
N LYS A 14 19.57 5.69 -24.09
CA LYS A 14 20.09 7.03 -23.73
C LYS A 14 20.45 7.21 -22.26
N THR A 15 20.05 6.28 -21.40
CA THR A 15 20.32 6.34 -19.95
C THR A 15 21.64 5.68 -19.59
N LEU A 16 22.31 4.95 -20.50
CA LEU A 16 23.59 4.31 -20.23
C LEU A 16 24.76 5.25 -20.52
N PRO A 17 25.87 5.17 -19.75
CA PRO A 17 26.16 4.17 -18.71
C PRO A 17 25.57 4.47 -17.32
N GLU A 18 25.04 5.65 -17.05
CA GLU A 18 24.60 6.07 -15.70
C GLU A 18 23.45 5.20 -15.14
N GLY A 19 22.57 4.73 -16.03
CA GLY A 19 21.47 3.83 -15.73
C GLY A 19 21.95 2.48 -15.21
N PHE A 20 23.09 1.98 -15.70
CA PHE A 20 23.69 0.74 -15.19
C PHE A 20 24.08 0.90 -13.72
N TRP A 21 24.74 1.99 -13.36
CA TRP A 21 25.10 2.26 -11.96
C TRP A 21 23.88 2.46 -11.08
N SER A 22 22.84 3.13 -11.58
CA SER A 22 21.56 3.28 -10.88
C SER A 22 20.90 1.92 -10.62
N ALA A 23 20.94 1.00 -11.59
CA ALA A 23 20.41 -0.36 -11.44
C ALA A 23 21.24 -1.22 -10.47
N VAL A 24 22.57 -1.13 -10.57
CA VAL A 24 23.50 -1.78 -9.63
C VAL A 24 23.27 -1.28 -8.22
N ASP A 25 23.03 0.02 -8.01
CA ASP A 25 22.71 0.58 -6.71
C ASP A 25 21.39 0.05 -6.14
N VAL A 26 20.39 -0.23 -6.97
CA VAL A 26 19.16 -0.92 -6.52
C VAL A 26 19.49 -2.32 -6.03
N TRP A 27 20.34 -3.07 -6.74
CA TRP A 27 20.78 -4.40 -6.30
C TRP A 27 21.60 -4.33 -5.00
N ILE A 28 22.51 -3.37 -4.89
CA ILE A 28 23.37 -3.18 -3.71
C ILE A 28 22.52 -2.84 -2.49
N LYS A 29 21.73 -1.76 -2.58
CA LYS A 29 21.04 -1.14 -1.43
C LYS A 29 19.68 -1.74 -1.13
N LYS A 30 19.03 -2.34 -2.14
CA LYS A 30 17.66 -2.84 -2.03
C LYS A 30 17.49 -4.25 -2.61
N PRO A 31 18.35 -5.23 -2.31
CA PRO A 31 18.27 -6.57 -2.91
C PRO A 31 16.93 -7.27 -2.62
N HIS A 32 16.27 -6.92 -1.51
CA HIS A 32 14.93 -7.42 -1.14
C HIS A 32 13.81 -7.07 -2.15
N VAL A 33 14.03 -6.12 -3.08
CA VAL A 33 13.06 -5.84 -4.15
C VAL A 33 12.98 -7.00 -5.14
N VAL A 34 14.06 -7.77 -5.30
CA VAL A 34 14.17 -8.93 -6.19
C VAL A 34 14.28 -10.25 -5.42
N ASN A 35 15.08 -10.32 -4.35
CA ASN A 35 15.19 -11.48 -3.47
C ASN A 35 14.31 -11.33 -2.21
N LYS A 36 13.10 -11.88 -2.24
CA LYS A 36 12.10 -11.75 -1.15
C LYS A 36 12.44 -12.50 0.14
N ARG A 37 13.56 -13.21 0.17
CA ARG A 37 14.08 -13.88 1.38
C ARG A 37 14.91 -12.94 2.26
N LEU A 38 15.27 -11.76 1.74
CA LEU A 38 15.94 -10.70 2.49
C LEU A 38 14.92 -9.67 3.00
N CYS A 39 15.18 -9.13 4.19
CA CYS A 39 14.54 -7.93 4.69
C CYS A 39 15.22 -6.66 4.18
N GLY A 40 16.51 -6.71 3.88
CA GLY A 40 17.30 -5.55 3.48
C GLY A 40 18.79 -5.83 3.59
N VAL A 41 19.57 -4.76 3.60
CA VAL A 41 21.01 -4.78 3.86
C VAL A 41 21.42 -3.55 4.66
N LYS A 42 22.53 -3.68 5.38
CA LYS A 42 23.29 -2.55 5.93
C LYS A 42 24.49 -2.28 5.02
N GLU A 43 24.63 -1.08 4.48
CA GLU A 43 25.80 -0.69 3.67
C GLU A 43 26.72 0.22 4.49
N THR A 44 28.04 0.03 4.40
CA THR A 44 29.03 0.97 4.91
C THR A 44 29.20 2.15 3.96
N GLU A 45 29.80 3.23 4.43
CA GLU A 45 30.20 4.33 3.55
C GLU A 45 31.19 3.84 2.49
N SER A 46 31.03 4.37 1.27
CA SER A 46 31.93 4.12 0.15
C SER A 46 33.28 4.79 0.37
N ARG A 47 34.37 4.11 0.02
CA ARG A 47 35.74 4.64 0.11
C ARG A 47 36.51 4.33 -1.17
N ASP A 48 37.35 5.27 -1.60
CA ASP A 48 38.30 5.01 -2.68
C ASP A 48 39.40 4.07 -2.19
N VAL A 49 39.68 3.01 -2.95
CA VAL A 49 40.66 1.98 -2.59
C VAL A 49 41.62 1.69 -3.74
N GLY A 50 42.90 1.54 -3.38
CA GLY A 50 43.99 1.09 -4.26
C GLY A 50 44.18 -0.42 -4.24
N ARG A 51 45.18 -0.92 -4.98
CA ARG A 51 45.54 -2.35 -5.01
C ARG A 51 45.91 -2.89 -3.63
N GLU A 52 46.77 -2.19 -2.90
CA GLU A 52 47.21 -2.59 -1.56
C GLU A 52 46.06 -2.68 -0.55
N ALA A 53 45.07 -1.78 -0.66
CA ALA A 53 43.89 -1.82 0.19
C ALA A 53 43.01 -3.03 -0.13
N VAL A 54 42.86 -3.41 -1.40
CA VAL A 54 42.14 -4.64 -1.80
C VAL A 54 42.87 -5.90 -1.32
N LEU A 55 44.21 -5.94 -1.41
CA LEU A 55 45.01 -7.04 -0.87
C LEU A 55 44.81 -7.18 0.65
N SER A 56 44.79 -6.06 1.37
CA SER A 56 44.59 -6.03 2.82
C SER A 56 43.16 -6.41 3.23
N LEU A 57 42.15 -6.05 2.42
CA LEU A 57 40.73 -6.35 2.69
C LEU A 57 40.41 -7.85 2.62
N LEU A 58 41.23 -8.64 1.94
CA LEU A 58 40.92 -10.03 1.64
C LEU A 58 41.71 -11.03 2.51
N GLU A 59 42.52 -10.61 3.48
CA GLU A 59 43.24 -11.43 4.50
C GLU A 59 43.98 -12.72 4.04
N GLU A 60 43.90 -13.10 2.76
CA GLU A 60 44.35 -14.31 2.08
C GLU A 60 45.04 -13.88 0.77
N PRO A 61 46.38 -13.88 0.71
CA PRO A 61 47.14 -13.35 -0.42
C PRO A 61 46.84 -14.02 -1.77
N ASP A 62 46.67 -15.35 -1.77
CA ASP A 62 46.40 -16.13 -2.99
C ASP A 62 45.04 -15.78 -3.59
N LEU A 63 44.02 -15.65 -2.75
CA LEU A 63 42.68 -15.26 -3.18
C LEU A 63 42.65 -13.80 -3.66
N ALA A 64 43.39 -12.92 -2.99
CA ALA A 64 43.47 -11.52 -3.39
C ALA A 64 44.09 -11.37 -4.79
N GLN A 65 45.11 -12.17 -5.12
CA GLN A 65 45.70 -12.21 -6.46
C GLN A 65 44.73 -12.77 -7.51
N ASP A 66 43.95 -13.80 -7.17
CA ASP A 66 42.91 -14.35 -8.03
C ASP A 66 41.80 -13.32 -8.31
N VAL A 67 41.37 -12.57 -7.29
CA VAL A 67 40.37 -11.50 -7.43
C VAL A 67 40.91 -10.34 -8.27
N LEU A 68 42.14 -9.90 -8.06
CA LEU A 68 42.78 -8.87 -8.89
C LEU A 68 42.87 -9.30 -10.36
N SER A 69 43.26 -10.56 -10.60
CA SER A 69 43.32 -11.15 -11.94
C SER A 69 41.93 -11.19 -12.58
N PHE A 70 40.91 -11.59 -11.82
CA PHE A 70 39.51 -11.60 -12.26
C PHE A 70 39.00 -10.20 -12.63
N MET A 71 39.39 -9.17 -11.87
CA MET A 71 39.02 -7.78 -12.17
C MET A 71 39.76 -7.19 -13.37
N ALA A 72 40.98 -7.64 -13.67
CA ALA A 72 41.82 -7.11 -14.76
C ALA A 72 41.44 -7.64 -16.15
N CYS A 73 40.90 -8.87 -16.24
CA CYS A 73 40.74 -9.61 -17.49
C CYS A 73 39.70 -9.08 -18.50
N CYS A 74 38.97 -8.01 -18.20
CA CYS A 74 37.74 -7.68 -18.93
C CYS A 74 37.87 -6.55 -20.00
N ARG A 75 39.08 -6.17 -20.43
CA ARG A 75 39.35 -5.49 -21.73
C ARG A 75 40.82 -5.61 -22.15
N ASN A 76 41.06 -5.94 -23.43
CA ASN A 76 42.30 -5.67 -24.14
C ASN A 76 42.32 -4.18 -24.52
N THR A 77 42.96 -3.34 -23.73
CA THR A 77 43.39 -2.01 -24.18
C THR A 77 44.85 -1.82 -23.81
N PRO A 78 45.65 -1.17 -24.67
CA PRO A 78 47.09 -1.13 -24.53
C PRO A 78 47.48 -0.44 -23.22
N GLU A 79 48.52 -0.98 -22.60
CA GLU A 79 49.31 -0.38 -21.53
C GLU A 79 49.67 1.07 -21.91
N ASN A 80 48.83 2.05 -21.57
CA ASN A 80 49.18 3.47 -21.56
C ASN A 80 48.00 4.28 -21.03
N THR A 81 47.90 4.38 -19.70
CA THR A 81 47.37 5.55 -19.00
C THR A 81 47.74 5.37 -17.53
N HIS A 82 48.36 6.39 -16.95
CA HIS A 82 48.77 6.45 -15.54
C HIS A 82 47.78 5.73 -14.62
N GLU A 83 48.21 4.63 -13.99
CA GLU A 83 47.40 3.90 -13.00
C GLU A 83 46.99 4.90 -11.91
N LYS A 84 45.70 5.19 -11.78
CA LYS A 84 45.19 5.90 -10.61
C LYS A 84 45.57 5.11 -9.38
N GLU A 85 46.14 5.78 -8.37
CA GLU A 85 46.52 5.16 -7.09
C GLU A 85 45.33 4.44 -6.41
N THR A 86 44.10 4.90 -6.67
CA THR A 86 42.84 4.31 -6.19
C THR A 86 41.84 4.07 -7.34
N PRO A 87 41.89 2.93 -8.04
CA PRO A 87 41.05 2.71 -9.21
C PRO A 87 39.63 2.23 -8.87
N TRP A 88 39.35 1.85 -7.61
CA TRP A 88 38.06 1.31 -7.20
C TRP A 88 37.40 2.11 -6.10
N VAL A 89 36.07 2.10 -6.09
CA VAL A 89 35.26 2.49 -4.94
C VAL A 89 34.76 1.23 -4.24
N SER A 90 35.12 1.08 -2.96
CA SER A 90 34.72 -0.06 -2.13
C SER A 90 33.62 0.32 -1.15
N SER A 91 32.62 -0.56 -1.01
CA SER A 91 31.69 -0.57 0.12
C SER A 91 31.45 -1.99 0.59
N VAL A 92 31.01 -2.16 1.83
CA VAL A 92 30.63 -3.47 2.37
C VAL A 92 29.14 -3.46 2.66
N ARG A 93 28.43 -4.49 2.19
CA ARG A 93 27.04 -4.72 2.59
C ARG A 93 26.92 -5.92 3.50
N THR A 94 26.07 -5.83 4.51
CA THR A 94 25.68 -6.92 5.41
C THR A 94 24.24 -7.32 5.11
N PHE A 95 23.98 -8.60 4.86
CA PHE A 95 22.64 -9.10 4.56
C PHE A 95 21.77 -9.22 5.80
N ILE A 96 20.51 -8.80 5.67
CA ILE A 96 19.49 -8.95 6.71
C ILE A 96 18.48 -9.99 6.23
N PRO A 97 18.60 -11.27 6.63
CA PRO A 97 17.68 -12.30 6.19
C PRO A 97 16.31 -12.16 6.86
N LYS A 98 15.26 -12.60 6.16
CA LYS A 98 13.90 -12.60 6.71
C LYS A 98 13.68 -13.70 7.75
N VAL A 99 14.39 -14.81 7.59
CA VAL A 99 14.48 -15.92 8.54
C VAL A 99 15.95 -16.12 8.79
N ASN A 100 16.39 -15.95 10.04
CA ASN A 100 17.79 -16.12 10.37
C ASN A 100 18.12 -17.61 10.53
N ASN A 101 18.74 -18.19 9.50
CA ASN A 101 19.24 -19.56 9.51
C ASN A 101 20.76 -19.63 9.79
N TYR A 102 21.40 -18.49 10.04
CA TYR A 102 22.86 -18.35 10.11
C TYR A 102 23.40 -18.26 11.53
N GLY A 103 22.54 -18.36 12.54
CA GLY A 103 22.94 -18.20 13.94
C GLY A 103 23.47 -16.78 14.19
N THR A 104 24.69 -16.70 14.73
CA THR A 104 25.40 -15.45 15.03
C THR A 104 26.28 -14.96 13.88
N SER A 105 26.50 -15.78 12.84
CA SER A 105 27.38 -15.45 11.72
C SER A 105 26.74 -14.42 10.79
N LEU A 106 27.45 -13.32 10.54
CA LEU A 106 27.05 -12.27 9.62
C LEU A 106 27.52 -12.60 8.21
N HIS A 107 26.61 -12.46 7.25
CA HIS A 107 26.91 -12.67 5.84
C HIS A 107 27.08 -11.31 5.17
N LYS A 108 28.27 -11.06 4.64
CA LYS A 108 28.68 -9.77 4.08
C LYS A 108 29.22 -9.94 2.66
N GLU A 109 29.24 -8.84 1.93
CA GLU A 109 29.87 -8.76 0.61
C GLU A 109 30.65 -7.45 0.50
N VAL A 110 31.92 -7.56 0.12
CA VAL A 110 32.69 -6.42 -0.38
C VAL A 110 32.23 -6.15 -1.81
N ILE A 111 31.93 -4.90 -2.10
CA ILE A 111 31.53 -4.43 -3.42
C ILE A 111 32.65 -3.55 -3.93
N LEU A 112 33.20 -3.88 -5.09
CA LEU A 112 34.25 -3.12 -5.75
C LEU A 112 33.71 -2.56 -7.05
N LYS A 113 33.53 -1.24 -7.11
CA LYS A 113 33.04 -0.52 -8.30
C LYS A 113 34.22 0.06 -9.07
N ASP A 114 34.31 -0.29 -10.36
CA ASP A 114 35.27 0.26 -11.30
C ASP A 114 34.51 1.04 -12.38
N PHE A 115 34.46 2.36 -12.20
CA PHE A 115 33.79 3.27 -13.12
C PHE A 115 34.51 3.38 -14.46
N GLY A 116 35.83 3.14 -14.51
CA GLY A 116 36.61 3.22 -15.74
C GLY A 116 36.27 2.07 -16.70
N ARG A 117 36.11 0.86 -16.16
CA ARG A 117 35.77 -0.35 -16.94
C ARG A 117 34.28 -0.69 -16.96
N GLN A 118 33.44 0.12 -16.31
CA GLN A 118 32.00 -0.10 -16.17
C GLN A 118 31.67 -1.49 -15.61
N GLN A 119 32.40 -1.89 -14.55
CA GLN A 119 32.29 -3.20 -13.93
C GLN A 119 32.14 -3.09 -12.40
N VAL A 120 31.42 -4.04 -11.82
CA VAL A 120 31.26 -4.16 -10.36
C VAL A 120 31.47 -5.62 -9.94
N THR A 121 32.36 -5.82 -8.97
CA THR A 121 32.71 -7.14 -8.43
C THR A 121 32.14 -7.28 -7.02
N PHE A 122 31.57 -8.44 -6.73
CA PHE A 122 31.03 -8.79 -5.42
C PHE A 122 31.87 -9.93 -4.84
N VAL A 123 32.44 -9.70 -3.66
CA VAL A 123 33.28 -10.66 -2.95
C VAL A 123 32.61 -11.02 -1.61
N PRO A 124 31.93 -12.18 -1.55
CA PRO A 124 31.21 -12.57 -0.34
C PRO A 124 32.11 -13.12 0.75
N PHE A 125 31.76 -12.84 1.99
CA PHE A 125 32.45 -13.33 3.18
C PHE A 125 31.50 -13.49 4.37
N GLU A 126 31.87 -14.37 5.28
CA GLU A 126 31.19 -14.58 6.55
C GLU A 126 32.05 -14.01 7.68
N GLU A 127 31.41 -13.42 8.68
CA GLU A 127 32.05 -12.94 9.90
C GLU A 127 31.37 -13.61 11.09
N ASP A 128 32.12 -14.35 11.90
CA ASP A 128 31.57 -15.02 13.08
C ASP A 128 31.45 -14.07 14.30
N SER A 129 30.95 -14.61 15.41
CA SER A 129 30.78 -13.83 16.65
C SER A 129 32.09 -13.39 17.31
N GLU A 130 33.22 -14.00 16.95
CA GLU A 130 34.56 -13.63 17.41
C GLU A 130 35.23 -12.62 16.46
N GLY A 131 34.55 -12.24 15.38
CA GLY A 131 35.05 -11.32 14.36
C GLY A 131 35.96 -12.00 13.33
N LYS A 132 36.06 -13.32 13.32
CA LYS A 132 36.85 -14.05 12.33
C LYS A 132 36.16 -14.03 10.97
N VAL A 133 36.90 -13.67 9.94
CA VAL A 133 36.42 -13.57 8.57
C VAL A 133 36.70 -14.87 7.81
N SER A 134 35.72 -15.34 7.03
CA SER A 134 35.85 -16.47 6.10
C SER A 134 35.32 -16.09 4.73
N LEU A 135 36.21 -15.96 3.76
CA LEU A 135 35.86 -15.58 2.39
C LEU A 135 35.23 -16.75 1.63
N LYS A 136 34.29 -16.44 0.73
CA LYS A 136 33.62 -17.43 -0.12
C LYS A 136 34.05 -17.26 -1.57
N ARG A 137 35.24 -17.77 -1.87
CA ARG A 137 35.82 -17.80 -3.23
C ARG A 137 34.85 -18.31 -4.30
N GLY A 138 34.14 -19.41 -4.01
CA GLY A 138 33.20 -20.03 -4.94
C GLY A 138 31.98 -19.17 -5.31
N ASN A 139 31.73 -18.08 -4.57
CA ASN A 139 30.58 -17.21 -4.77
C ASN A 139 30.93 -15.82 -5.32
N ILE A 140 32.17 -15.59 -5.74
CA ILE A 140 32.60 -14.32 -6.31
C ILE A 140 32.01 -14.15 -7.72
N TYR A 141 31.34 -13.01 -7.96
CA TYR A 141 30.72 -12.69 -9.24
C TYR A 141 30.91 -11.22 -9.62
N GLN A 142 30.77 -10.93 -10.92
CA GLN A 142 30.95 -9.60 -11.48
C GLN A 142 29.87 -9.31 -12.52
N PHE A 143 29.38 -8.07 -12.52
CA PHE A 143 28.64 -7.51 -13.64
C PHE A 143 29.52 -6.56 -14.43
N GLN A 144 29.46 -6.64 -15.75
CA GLN A 144 30.19 -5.74 -16.63
C GLN A 144 29.27 -5.22 -17.74
N LEU A 145 29.26 -3.91 -17.93
CA LEU A 145 28.61 -3.25 -19.05
C LEU A 145 29.61 -3.08 -20.20
N LEU A 146 29.24 -3.57 -21.38
CA LEU A 146 30.01 -3.42 -22.61
C LEU A 146 29.24 -2.61 -23.64
N HIS A 147 29.98 -1.81 -24.39
CA HIS A 147 29.51 -1.13 -25.59
C HIS A 147 30.23 -1.76 -26.78
N GLN A 148 29.49 -2.45 -27.65
CA GLN A 148 30.02 -3.11 -28.84
C GLN A 148 29.74 -2.22 -30.08
N ASP A 149 30.78 -1.97 -30.88
CA ASP A 149 30.74 -1.44 -32.26
C ASP A 149 29.67 -0.36 -32.54
N CYS A 150 29.56 0.60 -31.62
CA CYS A 150 28.81 1.86 -31.74
C CYS A 150 27.27 1.81 -31.77
N GLU A 151 26.58 0.68 -31.63
CA GLU A 151 25.09 0.69 -31.56
C GLU A 151 24.44 -0.22 -30.51
N GLU A 152 25.16 -1.13 -29.85
CA GLU A 152 24.54 -2.05 -28.88
C GLU A 152 25.29 -2.14 -27.54
N TRP A 153 24.54 -1.92 -26.46
CA TRP A 153 25.01 -2.18 -25.10
C TRP A 153 24.68 -3.62 -24.69
N SER A 154 25.61 -4.29 -24.00
CA SER A 154 25.38 -5.60 -23.39
C SER A 154 25.82 -5.63 -21.93
N LEU A 155 25.08 -6.38 -21.11
CA LEU A 155 25.39 -6.65 -19.71
C LEU A 155 25.84 -8.10 -19.58
N GLN A 156 27.05 -8.31 -19.07
CA GLN A 156 27.64 -9.63 -18.86
C GLN A 156 27.70 -9.97 -17.36
N LEU A 157 27.45 -11.25 -17.06
CA LEU A 157 27.67 -11.85 -15.74
C LEU A 157 28.86 -12.80 -15.83
N HIS A 158 29.87 -12.53 -15.00
CA HIS A 158 31.05 -13.38 -14.82
C HIS A 158 31.06 -13.95 -13.41
N VAL A 159 31.59 -15.15 -13.25
CA VAL A 159 31.79 -15.80 -11.95
C VAL A 159 33.19 -16.38 -11.89
N LEU A 160 33.82 -16.32 -10.70
CA LEU A 160 35.21 -16.72 -10.55
C LEU A 160 35.38 -18.24 -10.68
N ALA A 161 34.55 -19.01 -9.97
CA ALA A 161 34.59 -20.47 -9.94
C ALA A 161 33.16 -21.04 -9.94
N SER A 162 32.61 -21.32 -11.12
CA SER A 162 31.22 -21.80 -11.27
C SER A 162 31.01 -23.22 -10.73
N ASP A 163 32.05 -24.04 -10.75
CA ASP A 163 32.10 -25.42 -10.24
C ASP A 163 32.06 -25.50 -8.72
N GLN A 164 32.51 -24.46 -8.02
CA GLN A 164 32.54 -24.36 -6.57
C GLN A 164 31.39 -23.53 -5.98
N TRP A 165 30.39 -23.18 -6.81
CA TRP A 165 29.32 -22.28 -6.40
C TRP A 165 28.40 -22.92 -5.35
N PHE A 166 28.38 -22.34 -4.15
CA PHE A 166 27.42 -22.68 -3.11
C PHE A 166 26.15 -21.83 -3.21
N SER A 167 24.98 -22.36 -2.84
CA SER A 167 23.77 -21.55 -2.79
C SER A 167 22.80 -21.98 -1.70
N ASP A 168 22.42 -21.02 -0.86
CA ASP A 168 21.28 -21.10 0.06
C ASP A 168 20.04 -20.34 -0.48
N GLY A 169 20.24 -19.53 -1.52
CA GLY A 169 19.24 -18.67 -2.14
C GLY A 169 18.86 -17.44 -1.30
N VAL A 170 19.59 -17.13 -0.23
CA VAL A 170 19.36 -15.99 0.67
C VAL A 170 20.55 -15.03 0.56
N ALA A 171 21.69 -15.35 1.18
CA ALA A 171 22.95 -14.61 1.03
C ALA A 171 23.69 -15.01 -0.26
N TYR A 172 23.56 -16.27 -0.68
CA TYR A 172 24.18 -16.84 -1.86
C TYR A 172 23.11 -17.25 -2.89
N PRO A 173 22.74 -16.37 -3.83
CA PRO A 173 21.73 -16.67 -4.84
C PRO A 173 22.12 -17.88 -5.71
N ARG A 174 21.12 -18.55 -6.28
CA ARG A 174 21.37 -19.64 -7.23
C ARG A 174 21.93 -19.07 -8.53
N LEU A 175 22.96 -19.66 -9.12
CA LEU A 175 23.52 -19.22 -10.41
C LEU A 175 22.45 -19.02 -11.50
N PRO A 176 21.54 -19.99 -11.75
CA PRO A 176 20.48 -19.79 -12.74
C PRO A 176 19.59 -18.58 -12.44
N TRP A 177 19.31 -18.31 -11.16
CA TRP A 177 18.47 -17.19 -10.72
C TRP A 177 19.13 -15.83 -10.98
N LEU A 178 20.45 -15.72 -10.86
CA LEU A 178 21.18 -14.50 -11.22
C LEU A 178 20.92 -14.15 -12.70
N SER A 179 21.00 -15.15 -13.59
CA SER A 179 20.73 -14.96 -15.02
C SER A 179 19.26 -14.78 -15.38
N SER A 180 18.33 -15.53 -14.77
CA SER A 180 16.91 -15.54 -15.17
C SER A 180 16.08 -14.44 -14.51
N ASP A 181 16.45 -14.00 -13.31
CA ASP A 181 15.62 -13.10 -12.50
C ASP A 181 16.30 -11.75 -12.23
N LEU A 182 17.60 -11.76 -11.91
CA LEU A 182 18.32 -10.54 -11.56
C LEU A 182 18.77 -9.75 -12.79
N LEU A 183 19.45 -10.37 -13.75
CA LEU A 183 19.96 -9.69 -14.95
C LEU A 183 18.87 -8.96 -15.74
N PRO A 184 17.71 -9.58 -16.05
CA PRO A 184 16.62 -8.88 -16.73
C PRO A 184 16.09 -7.69 -15.94
N LYS A 185 16.11 -7.76 -14.60
CA LYS A 185 15.72 -6.63 -13.75
C LYS A 185 16.75 -5.51 -13.76
N LEU A 186 18.05 -5.83 -13.75
CA LEU A 186 19.12 -4.84 -13.88
C LEU A 186 19.00 -4.08 -15.22
N VAL A 187 18.81 -4.80 -16.33
CA VAL A 187 18.58 -4.18 -17.65
C VAL A 187 17.35 -3.27 -17.60
N ARG A 188 16.25 -3.76 -17.04
CA ARG A 188 15.01 -2.98 -16.92
C ARG A 188 15.18 -1.72 -16.05
N TRP A 189 15.87 -1.82 -14.91
CA TRP A 189 16.12 -0.66 -14.04
C TRP A 189 17.05 0.35 -14.69
N ALA A 190 18.02 -0.12 -15.48
CA ALA A 190 18.95 0.74 -16.18
C ALA A 190 18.29 1.49 -17.35
N THR A 191 17.30 0.88 -18.02
CA THR A 191 16.54 1.53 -19.10
C THR A 191 15.42 2.43 -18.57
N GLU A 192 14.70 2.00 -17.53
CA GLU A 192 13.64 2.76 -16.88
C GLU A 192 14.24 3.68 -15.81
N CYS A 193 15.01 4.71 -16.20
CA CYS A 193 15.50 5.72 -15.24
C CYS A 193 14.33 6.57 -14.70
N LYS A 194 13.61 6.01 -13.73
CA LYS A 194 12.53 6.67 -13.01
C LYS A 194 13.00 6.86 -11.58
N SER A 195 13.35 8.10 -11.23
CA SER A 195 13.40 8.49 -9.82
C SER A 195 12.05 8.15 -9.19
N SER A 196 12.06 7.42 -8.07
CA SER A 196 10.85 7.16 -7.31
C SER A 196 10.23 8.49 -6.87
N GLU A 197 8.91 8.66 -7.06
CA GLU A 197 8.18 9.85 -6.57
C GLU A 197 8.22 9.95 -5.03
N PHE A 198 8.49 8.83 -4.35
CA PHE A 198 8.51 8.71 -2.89
C PHE A 198 9.88 8.30 -2.36
N ARG A 199 10.12 8.60 -1.08
CA ARG A 199 11.31 8.13 -0.35
C ARG A 199 11.42 6.60 -0.33
N SER A 200 12.63 6.11 -0.02
CA SER A 200 12.88 4.67 0.10
C SER A 200 12.12 4.09 1.29
N THR A 201 11.70 2.82 1.20
CA THR A 201 11.02 2.14 2.30
C THR A 201 11.91 2.02 3.55
N LEU A 202 11.39 2.43 4.71
CA LEU A 202 12.07 2.46 6.01
C LEU A 202 13.35 3.30 6.00
N SER A 203 13.34 4.41 5.28
CA SER A 203 14.50 5.30 5.17
C SER A 203 14.83 6.06 6.44
N LEU A 204 13.88 6.21 7.37
CA LEU A 204 14.11 6.88 8.65
C LEU A 204 14.52 5.92 9.78
N LEU A 205 14.55 4.60 9.53
CA LEU A 205 14.77 3.59 10.57
C LEU A 205 15.88 2.60 10.21
N PRO A 206 16.63 2.09 11.21
CA PRO A 206 17.49 0.93 11.01
C PRO A 206 16.68 -0.31 10.60
N VAL A 207 16.93 -0.83 9.39
CA VAL A 207 16.17 -1.96 8.84
C VAL A 207 16.36 -3.23 9.67
N GLU A 208 17.50 -3.38 10.34
CA GLU A 208 17.83 -4.50 11.23
C GLU A 208 16.90 -4.49 12.44
N LYS A 209 16.84 -3.37 13.16
CA LYS A 209 15.99 -3.20 14.35
C LYS A 209 14.53 -3.39 14.01
N TYR A 210 14.07 -2.77 12.91
CA TYR A 210 12.71 -2.97 12.40
C TYR A 210 12.42 -4.45 12.10
N SER A 211 13.34 -5.15 11.44
CA SER A 211 13.11 -6.55 11.03
C SER A 211 12.98 -7.47 12.23
N VAL A 212 13.83 -7.30 13.25
CA VAL A 212 13.79 -8.09 14.50
C VAL A 212 12.51 -7.80 15.28
N MET A 213 12.18 -6.52 15.47
CA MET A 213 10.97 -6.10 16.17
C MET A 213 9.71 -6.61 15.45
N TYR A 214 9.68 -6.52 14.10
CA TYR A 214 8.54 -6.99 13.32
C TYR A 214 8.30 -8.49 13.48
N GLN A 215 9.35 -9.32 13.44
CA GLN A 215 9.17 -10.77 13.65
C GLN A 215 8.67 -11.08 15.06
N THR A 216 9.20 -10.39 16.06
CA THR A 216 8.81 -10.54 17.46
C THR A 216 7.32 -10.22 17.65
N LEU A 217 6.88 -9.05 17.18
CA LEU A 217 5.47 -8.64 17.28
C LEU A 217 4.57 -9.52 16.41
N LYS A 218 5.01 -9.88 15.20
CA LYS A 218 4.25 -10.76 14.32
C LYS A 218 3.96 -12.10 14.99
N GLU A 219 4.97 -12.71 15.63
CA GLU A 219 4.81 -13.98 16.35
C GLU A 219 3.91 -13.82 17.58
N LYS A 220 4.08 -12.74 18.36
CA LYS A 220 3.29 -12.43 19.55
C LYS A 220 1.79 -12.23 19.22
N TYR A 221 1.48 -11.51 18.14
CA TYR A 221 0.12 -11.14 17.78
C TYR A 221 -0.51 -12.01 16.68
N LYS A 222 0.18 -13.05 16.18
CA LYS A 222 -0.36 -13.95 15.13
C LYS A 222 -1.69 -14.60 15.51
N ALA A 223 -1.93 -14.84 16.80
CA ALA A 223 -3.16 -15.45 17.28
C ALA A 223 -4.39 -14.58 16.99
N MET A 224 -4.21 -13.25 16.92
CA MET A 224 -5.27 -12.29 16.62
C MET A 224 -5.94 -12.56 15.26
N VAL A 225 -5.18 -13.09 14.29
CA VAL A 225 -5.71 -13.45 12.96
C VAL A 225 -6.81 -14.51 13.06
N LYS A 226 -6.70 -15.44 14.02
CA LYS A 226 -7.65 -16.56 14.18
C LYS A 226 -8.94 -16.14 14.88
N VAL A 227 -8.88 -15.11 15.72
CA VAL A 227 -10.00 -14.66 16.58
C VAL A 227 -10.59 -13.33 16.12
N TRP A 228 -10.27 -12.88 14.91
CA TRP A 228 -10.69 -11.59 14.36
C TRP A 228 -12.21 -11.49 14.21
N PRO A 229 -12.90 -10.59 14.95
CA PRO A 229 -14.36 -10.51 14.95
C PRO A 229 -14.92 -9.56 13.87
N GLU A 230 -14.04 -8.81 13.18
CA GLU A 230 -14.44 -7.84 12.17
C GLU A 230 -14.63 -8.49 10.80
N VAL A 231 -15.38 -7.82 9.93
CA VAL A 231 -15.66 -8.30 8.55
C VAL A 231 -14.50 -8.11 7.58
N THR A 232 -13.43 -7.46 8.03
CA THR A 232 -12.23 -7.19 7.25
C THR A 232 -11.30 -8.40 7.20
N ASP A 233 -10.37 -8.41 6.24
CA ASP A 233 -9.38 -9.48 6.10
C ASP A 233 -8.38 -9.45 7.29
N PRO A 234 -8.39 -10.45 8.17
CA PRO A 234 -7.52 -10.44 9.34
C PRO A 234 -6.03 -10.49 8.99
N GLU A 235 -5.63 -11.20 7.94
CA GLU A 235 -4.22 -11.29 7.56
C GLU A 235 -3.69 -9.95 7.07
N LYS A 236 -4.54 -9.18 6.38
CA LYS A 236 -4.17 -7.84 5.93
C LYS A 236 -4.09 -6.87 7.11
N PHE A 237 -5.15 -6.75 7.91
CA PHE A 237 -5.27 -5.68 8.90
C PHE A 237 -4.41 -5.93 10.14
N VAL A 238 -4.32 -7.18 10.63
CA VAL A 238 -3.47 -7.49 11.80
C VAL A 238 -2.01 -7.22 11.49
N TYR A 239 -1.50 -7.68 10.33
CA TYR A 239 -0.09 -7.49 9.99
C TYR A 239 0.24 -6.08 9.50
N GLU A 240 -0.77 -5.30 9.08
CA GLU A 240 -0.63 -3.86 8.82
C GLU A 240 -0.41 -3.10 10.13
N ASP A 241 -1.27 -3.29 11.14
CA ASP A 241 -1.12 -2.64 12.45
C ASP A 241 0.14 -3.11 13.19
N VAL A 242 0.52 -4.39 13.08
CA VAL A 242 1.81 -4.88 13.61
C VAL A 242 3.00 -4.17 12.95
N ALA A 243 2.97 -3.94 11.64
CA ALA A 243 4.03 -3.25 10.93
C ALA A 243 4.10 -1.75 11.30
N ILE A 244 2.95 -1.09 11.48
CA ILE A 244 2.89 0.31 11.94
C ILE A 244 3.40 0.42 13.39
N ALA A 245 2.97 -0.48 14.28
CA ALA A 245 3.46 -0.53 15.65
C ALA A 245 4.98 -0.76 15.68
N THR A 246 5.49 -1.69 14.87
CA THR A 246 6.94 -1.92 14.73
C THR A 246 7.66 -0.63 14.34
N TYR A 247 7.14 0.10 13.35
CA TYR A 247 7.73 1.34 12.88
C TYR A 247 7.82 2.38 14.01
N LEU A 248 6.72 2.60 14.72
CA LEU A 248 6.64 3.56 15.83
C LEU A 248 7.56 3.17 16.99
N LEU A 249 7.58 1.90 17.38
CA LEU A 249 8.41 1.42 18.49
C LEU A 249 9.91 1.59 18.22
N VAL A 250 10.36 1.28 17.00
CA VAL A 250 11.76 1.49 16.61
C VAL A 250 12.06 2.99 16.48
N LEU A 251 11.16 3.78 15.89
CA LEU A 251 11.30 5.24 15.82
C LEU A 251 11.48 5.86 17.21
N TRP A 252 10.65 5.44 18.16
CA TRP A 252 10.65 5.92 19.53
C TRP A 252 11.87 5.42 20.32
N GLU A 253 12.34 4.21 20.06
CA GLU A 253 13.60 3.71 20.62
C GLU A 253 14.79 4.54 20.14
N GLU A 254 14.90 4.82 18.83
CA GLU A 254 15.95 5.68 18.29
C GLU A 254 15.88 7.09 18.91
N GLU A 255 14.67 7.65 19.03
CA GLU A 255 14.47 8.95 19.68
C GLU A 255 14.92 8.96 21.15
N ARG A 256 14.63 7.89 21.91
CA ARG A 256 15.07 7.79 23.31
C ARG A 256 16.59 7.74 23.40
N VAL A 257 17.24 6.97 22.52
CA VAL A 257 18.71 6.88 22.47
C VAL A 257 19.31 8.24 22.12
N GLU A 258 18.79 8.92 21.09
CA GLU A 258 19.28 10.23 20.65
C GLU A 258 19.17 11.30 21.76
N LYS A 259 18.07 11.28 22.52
CA LYS A 259 17.80 12.29 23.56
C LYS A 259 18.23 11.86 24.97
N GLY A 260 18.77 10.66 25.15
CA GLY A 260 19.14 10.13 26.46
C GLY A 260 17.95 9.92 27.41
N LEU A 261 16.78 9.55 26.88
CA LEU A 261 15.55 9.35 27.66
C LEU A 261 15.42 7.90 28.11
N THR A 262 14.97 7.69 29.36
CA THR A 262 14.64 6.36 29.91
C THR A 262 13.17 6.01 29.77
N GLU A 263 12.30 7.02 29.89
CA GLU A 263 10.86 6.85 29.87
C GLU A 263 10.33 6.53 28.48
N LYS A 264 9.28 5.70 28.42
CA LYS A 264 8.60 5.37 27.18
C LYS A 264 7.66 6.49 26.77
N GLN A 265 7.68 6.83 25.48
CA GLN A 265 6.85 7.88 24.91
C GLN A 265 5.36 7.62 25.13
N SER A 266 4.64 8.67 25.51
CA SER A 266 3.18 8.65 25.59
C SER A 266 2.53 8.94 24.23
N PHE A 267 1.33 8.40 23.99
CA PHE A 267 0.65 8.61 22.71
C PHE A 267 -0.87 8.74 22.79
N VAL A 268 -1.45 9.41 21.80
CA VAL A 268 -2.89 9.40 21.51
C VAL A 268 -3.12 9.11 20.04
N ASP A 269 -3.91 8.07 19.73
CA ASP A 269 -4.30 7.71 18.36
C ASP A 269 -5.69 8.27 18.04
N LEU A 270 -5.75 9.21 17.10
CA LEU A 270 -6.95 9.95 16.72
C LEU A 270 -7.60 9.33 15.48
N GLY A 271 -8.79 8.77 15.65
CA GLY A 271 -9.44 7.94 14.64
C GLY A 271 -8.90 6.51 14.63
N CYS A 272 -8.70 5.92 15.82
CA CYS A 272 -8.00 4.66 16.01
C CYS A 272 -8.74 3.42 15.45
N GLY A 273 -9.99 3.57 14.99
CA GLY A 273 -10.76 2.54 14.32
C GLY A 273 -10.86 1.23 15.10
N ASN A 274 -10.18 0.18 14.62
CA ASN A 274 -10.20 -1.14 15.24
C ASN A 274 -9.48 -1.15 16.62
N GLY A 275 -8.63 -0.17 16.94
CA GLY A 275 -7.91 -0.07 18.22
C GLY A 275 -6.75 -1.07 18.41
N LEU A 276 -6.43 -1.92 17.42
CA LEU A 276 -5.35 -2.91 17.51
C LEU A 276 -3.98 -2.24 17.63
N LEU A 277 -3.72 -1.14 16.91
CA LEU A 277 -2.47 -0.39 17.04
C LEU A 277 -2.27 0.08 18.49
N VAL A 278 -3.31 0.67 19.09
CA VAL A 278 -3.31 1.12 20.49
C VAL A 278 -3.06 -0.05 21.44
N HIS A 279 -3.74 -1.19 21.21
CA HIS A 279 -3.55 -2.41 22.00
C HIS A 279 -2.10 -2.90 21.97
N ILE A 280 -1.47 -2.93 20.79
CA ILE A 280 -0.07 -3.36 20.65
C ILE A 280 0.85 -2.40 21.39
N LEU A 281 0.75 -1.09 21.13
CA LEU A 281 1.63 -0.09 21.75
C LEU A 281 1.51 -0.08 23.28
N ALA A 282 0.28 -0.16 23.81
CA ALA A 282 0.03 -0.24 25.24
C ALA A 282 0.64 -1.50 25.88
N ASN A 283 0.47 -2.67 25.24
CA ASN A 283 1.06 -3.92 25.73
C ASN A 283 2.60 -3.98 25.58
N GLU A 284 3.17 -3.20 24.66
CA GLU A 284 4.62 -2.99 24.61
C GLU A 284 5.09 -1.93 25.64
N GLY A 285 4.19 -1.46 26.51
CA GLY A 285 4.48 -0.62 27.68
C GLY A 285 4.46 0.88 27.44
N HIS A 286 3.93 1.34 26.30
CA HIS A 286 3.77 2.77 26.03
C HIS A 286 2.45 3.28 26.60
N PRO A 287 2.45 4.32 27.46
CA PRO A 287 1.21 4.87 28.00
C PRO A 287 0.44 5.62 26.90
N GLY A 288 -0.83 5.33 26.72
CA GLY A 288 -1.60 6.02 25.70
C GLY A 288 -3.04 5.55 25.58
N LYS A 289 -3.76 6.17 24.66
CA LYS A 289 -5.16 5.84 24.37
C LYS A 289 -5.52 6.03 22.91
N GLY A 290 -6.58 5.36 22.48
CA GLY A 290 -7.23 5.58 21.18
C GLY A 290 -8.56 6.26 21.33
N ILE A 291 -8.86 7.18 20.42
CA ILE A 291 -10.17 7.84 20.35
C ILE A 291 -10.75 7.60 18.96
N ASP A 292 -11.97 7.09 18.89
CA ASP A 292 -12.69 6.96 17.63
C ASP A 292 -14.15 7.35 17.81
N VAL A 293 -14.79 7.85 16.75
CA VAL A 293 -16.21 8.19 16.78
C VAL A 293 -17.09 6.95 16.92
N ARG A 294 -16.57 5.75 16.61
CA ARG A 294 -17.31 4.48 16.67
C ARG A 294 -16.53 3.39 17.39
N ARG A 295 -17.17 2.78 18.38
CA ARG A 295 -16.67 1.53 18.98
C ARG A 295 -16.77 0.38 17.97
N ARG A 296 -15.71 -0.43 17.88
CA ARG A 296 -15.65 -1.67 17.07
C ARG A 296 -15.84 -2.90 17.95
N LYS A 297 -16.23 -4.03 17.37
CA LYS A 297 -16.51 -5.26 18.13
C LYS A 297 -15.24 -5.84 18.76
N ILE A 298 -14.12 -5.67 18.07
CA ILE A 298 -12.82 -6.12 18.59
C ILE A 298 -12.41 -5.42 19.88
N TRP A 299 -12.96 -4.25 20.20
CA TRP A 299 -12.63 -3.55 21.46
C TRP A 299 -12.99 -4.37 22.69
N ASP A 300 -14.02 -5.23 22.60
CA ASP A 300 -14.45 -6.10 23.71
C ASP A 300 -13.45 -7.22 24.02
N MET A 301 -12.48 -7.46 23.12
CA MET A 301 -11.44 -8.47 23.29
C MET A 301 -10.17 -7.94 23.95
N PHE A 302 -10.00 -6.61 24.03
CA PHE A 302 -8.79 -6.02 24.57
C PHE A 302 -8.85 -5.92 26.10
N GLY A 303 -7.68 -6.12 26.74
CA GLY A 303 -7.55 -6.06 28.18
C GLY A 303 -7.54 -4.62 28.74
N PRO A 304 -7.53 -4.46 30.07
CA PRO A 304 -7.62 -3.15 30.74
C PRO A 304 -6.44 -2.22 30.45
N GLN A 305 -5.31 -2.75 29.94
CA GLN A 305 -4.18 -1.92 29.51
C GLN A 305 -4.49 -1.10 28.24
N THR A 306 -5.51 -1.48 27.48
CA THR A 306 -5.88 -0.82 26.23
C THR A 306 -6.99 0.19 26.48
N LEU A 307 -6.62 1.46 26.53
CA LEU A 307 -7.55 2.55 26.75
C LEU A 307 -8.14 3.03 25.41
N LEU A 308 -9.46 2.84 25.24
CA LEU A 308 -10.17 3.23 24.02
C LEU A 308 -11.44 4.01 24.38
N GLU A 309 -11.61 5.17 23.74
CA GLU A 309 -12.72 6.09 23.98
C GLU A 309 -13.59 6.24 22.72
N GLU A 310 -14.90 6.04 22.87
CA GLU A 310 -15.86 6.31 21.81
C GLU A 310 -16.33 7.77 21.89
N LYS A 311 -15.63 8.66 21.17
CA LYS A 311 -15.89 10.12 21.19
C LYS A 311 -15.70 10.71 19.79
N ALA A 312 -16.62 11.57 19.38
CA ALA A 312 -16.46 12.35 18.16
C ALA A 312 -15.35 13.40 18.37
N ILE A 313 -14.29 13.31 17.58
CA ILE A 313 -13.17 14.26 17.65
C ILE A 313 -13.53 15.50 16.85
N THR A 314 -13.53 16.65 17.50
CA THR A 314 -13.72 17.95 16.84
C THR A 314 -12.47 18.80 17.09
N PRO A 315 -11.83 19.33 16.04
CA PRO A 315 -10.66 20.21 16.20
C PRO A 315 -11.05 21.48 17.00
N SER A 316 -10.69 21.51 18.28
CA SER A 316 -11.02 22.57 19.24
C SER A 316 -10.12 22.44 20.48
N GLU A 317 -10.20 23.41 21.38
CA GLU A 317 -9.50 23.39 22.68
C GLU A 317 -9.82 22.13 23.52
N SER A 318 -11.02 21.56 23.38
CA SER A 318 -11.43 20.34 24.11
C SER A 318 -10.74 19.04 23.65
N PHE A 319 -9.92 19.10 22.59
CA PHE A 319 -9.17 17.97 22.03
C PHE A 319 -7.68 18.29 21.89
N LEU A 320 -7.11 18.95 22.90
CA LEU A 320 -5.68 19.13 23.06
C LEU A 320 -5.09 18.15 24.09
N PHE A 321 -3.83 17.79 23.90
CA PHE A 321 -3.14 16.76 24.68
C PHE A 321 -1.77 17.25 25.18
N PRO A 322 -1.72 18.21 26.12
CA PRO A 322 -0.47 18.88 26.52
C PRO A 322 0.59 17.94 27.10
N ASP A 323 0.17 16.87 27.78
CA ASP A 323 1.06 15.89 28.42
C ASP A 323 1.42 14.70 27.51
N THR A 324 1.09 14.77 26.21
CA THR A 324 1.30 13.68 25.25
C THR A 324 2.48 13.95 24.33
N ASP A 325 3.40 12.98 24.24
CA ASP A 325 4.58 13.10 23.37
C ASP A 325 4.21 12.97 21.89
N TRP A 326 3.31 12.05 21.54
CA TRP A 326 2.98 11.70 20.16
C TRP A 326 1.48 11.66 19.86
N LEU A 327 1.06 12.36 18.82
CA LEU A 327 -0.24 12.14 18.18
C LEU A 327 -0.11 11.25 16.96
N ILE A 328 -0.97 10.24 16.88
CA ILE A 328 -1.00 9.27 15.79
C ILE A 328 -2.28 9.50 14.98
N GLY A 329 -2.14 9.54 13.67
CA GLY A 329 -3.23 9.48 12.71
C GLY A 329 -3.04 8.32 11.75
N ASN A 330 -3.36 7.10 12.20
CA ASN A 330 -3.31 5.91 11.35
C ASN A 330 -4.59 5.82 10.51
N HIS A 331 -4.51 6.17 9.23
CA HIS A 331 -5.68 6.11 8.35
C HIS A 331 -6.87 6.92 8.87
N SER A 332 -6.59 8.07 9.48
CA SER A 332 -7.53 8.89 10.24
C SER A 332 -8.53 9.71 9.40
N ASP A 333 -8.71 9.35 8.13
CA ASP A 333 -9.69 9.94 7.21
C ASP A 333 -9.71 11.49 7.23
N GLU A 334 -10.85 12.11 7.53
CA GLU A 334 -11.03 13.56 7.60
C GLU A 334 -10.15 14.26 8.64
N LEU A 335 -9.65 13.53 9.64
CA LEU A 335 -8.74 14.08 10.65
C LEU A 335 -7.30 14.19 10.15
N THR A 336 -6.94 13.52 9.05
CA THR A 336 -5.56 13.52 8.51
C THR A 336 -4.90 14.91 8.46
N PRO A 337 -5.51 15.97 7.86
CA PRO A 337 -4.91 17.31 7.85
C PRO A 337 -4.93 18.00 9.23
N TRP A 338 -5.79 17.56 10.15
CA TRP A 338 -5.89 18.13 11.49
C TRP A 338 -4.85 17.57 12.47
N ILE A 339 -4.30 16.38 12.23
CA ILE A 339 -3.31 15.76 13.15
C ILE A 339 -2.10 16.68 13.42
N PRO A 340 -1.42 17.26 12.40
CA PRO A 340 -0.31 18.19 12.66
C PRO A 340 -0.77 19.46 13.39
N VAL A 341 -1.99 19.95 13.13
CA VAL A 341 -2.53 21.15 13.79
C VAL A 341 -2.82 20.89 15.28
N ILE A 342 -3.45 19.76 15.59
CA ILE A 342 -3.76 19.37 16.97
C ILE A 342 -2.44 19.12 17.73
N ALA A 343 -1.47 18.46 17.11
CA ALA A 343 -0.15 18.26 17.72
C ALA A 343 0.53 19.61 17.98
N ALA A 344 0.45 20.53 17.00
CA ALA A 344 1.05 21.83 17.11
C ALA A 344 0.53 22.62 18.31
N ARG A 345 -0.78 22.60 18.52
CA ARG A 345 -1.48 23.33 19.58
C ARG A 345 -1.54 22.61 20.92
N SER A 346 -1.28 21.30 20.94
CA SER A 346 -1.26 20.54 22.19
C SER A 346 -0.07 20.92 23.06
N SER A 347 1.14 20.94 22.49
CA SER A 347 2.36 21.37 23.19
C SER A 347 3.49 21.60 22.19
N TYR A 348 4.41 22.52 22.49
CA TYR A 348 5.60 22.77 21.66
C TYR A 348 6.46 21.51 21.46
N SER A 349 6.52 20.63 22.48
CA SER A 349 7.28 19.37 22.44
C SER A 349 6.53 18.20 21.79
N CYS A 350 5.22 18.34 21.56
CA CYS A 350 4.39 17.30 20.97
C CYS A 350 4.78 17.03 19.51
N ARG A 351 4.81 15.75 19.15
CA ARG A 351 5.18 15.24 17.83
C ARG A 351 3.99 14.55 17.21
N TYR A 352 4.09 14.27 15.92
CA TYR A 352 3.04 13.50 15.27
C TYR A 352 3.56 12.49 14.25
N PHE A 353 2.75 11.45 14.07
CA PHE A 353 2.84 10.50 12.97
C PHE A 353 1.50 10.47 12.25
N VAL A 354 1.50 10.58 10.92
CA VAL A 354 0.28 10.43 10.13
C VAL A 354 0.51 9.50 8.95
N LEU A 355 -0.45 8.62 8.68
CA LEU A 355 -0.48 7.70 7.55
C LEU A 355 -1.72 7.99 6.68
N PRO A 356 -1.62 8.92 5.70
CA PRO A 356 -2.75 9.37 4.92
C PRO A 356 -3.32 8.27 4.00
N CYS A 357 -4.63 8.02 4.08
CA CYS A 357 -5.34 7.12 3.16
C CYS A 357 -6.44 7.80 2.34
N CYS A 358 -7.19 8.74 2.90
CA CYS A 358 -8.34 9.33 2.25
C CYS A 358 -8.09 10.79 1.92
N PHE A 359 -8.55 11.23 0.75
CA PHE A 359 -8.25 12.55 0.22
C PHE A 359 -9.20 13.60 0.81
N PHE A 360 -8.92 14.04 2.03
CA PHE A 360 -9.66 15.10 2.73
C PHE A 360 -8.82 16.37 2.87
N ASP A 361 -9.48 17.50 2.67
CA ASP A 361 -9.05 18.82 3.14
C ASP A 361 -9.67 19.06 4.55
N PHE A 362 -9.42 20.22 5.15
CA PHE A 362 -9.92 20.56 6.48
C PHE A 362 -11.46 20.52 6.60
N PHE A 363 -12.18 20.93 5.55
CA PHE A 363 -13.65 21.11 5.59
C PHE A 363 -14.39 20.31 4.51
N ALA A 364 -13.68 19.63 3.62
CA ALA A 364 -14.27 18.96 2.46
C ALA A 364 -13.34 17.87 1.90
N LYS A 365 -13.74 17.23 0.80
CA LYS A 365 -12.84 16.37 0.02
C LYS A 365 -11.76 17.21 -0.66
N TYR A 366 -10.52 16.73 -0.60
CA TYR A 366 -9.38 17.36 -1.26
C TYR A 366 -9.59 17.41 -2.77
N GLN A 367 -9.46 18.61 -3.34
CA GLN A 367 -9.55 18.84 -4.79
C GLN A 367 -8.16 18.90 -5.39
N ARG A 368 -7.96 18.13 -6.47
CA ARG A 368 -6.68 18.10 -7.16
C ARG A 368 -6.38 19.44 -7.84
N ARG A 369 -5.14 19.88 -7.74
CA ARG A 369 -4.60 21.13 -8.28
C ARG A 369 -3.65 20.89 -9.45
N HIS A 370 -2.99 19.72 -9.50
CA HIS A 370 -1.95 19.45 -10.49
C HIS A 370 -2.16 18.10 -11.20
N CYS A 371 -2.28 18.11 -12.52
CA CYS A 371 -2.44 16.89 -13.32
C CYS A 371 -1.12 16.11 -13.57
N LYS A 372 0.05 16.73 -13.33
CA LYS A 372 1.37 16.13 -13.64
C LYS A 372 1.84 15.07 -12.65
N LYS A 373 1.32 15.06 -11.42
CA LYS A 373 1.67 14.09 -10.36
C LYS A 373 0.59 13.04 -10.21
N SER A 374 0.91 11.91 -9.57
CA SER A 374 -0.12 11.00 -9.08
C SER A 374 -1.01 11.69 -8.02
N GLN A 375 -2.30 11.33 -7.95
CA GLN A 375 -3.21 11.91 -6.94
C GLN A 375 -2.70 11.68 -5.52
N TYR A 376 -2.09 10.51 -5.28
CA TYR A 376 -1.55 10.18 -3.96
C TYR A 376 -0.33 11.02 -3.61
N LYS A 377 0.65 11.19 -4.52
CA LYS A 377 1.81 12.04 -4.23
C LYS A 377 1.42 13.49 -3.99
N GLU A 378 0.52 14.02 -4.82
CA GLU A 378 0.00 15.38 -4.64
C GLU A 378 -0.68 15.55 -3.28
N TYR A 379 -1.42 14.54 -2.82
CA TYR A 379 -2.04 14.59 -1.49
C TYR A 379 -1.01 14.52 -0.36
N ILE A 380 0.03 13.68 -0.49
CA ILE A 380 1.14 13.68 0.48
C ILE A 380 1.81 15.05 0.53
N ASP A 381 2.06 15.68 -0.62
CA ASP A 381 2.63 17.04 -0.68
C ASP A 381 1.74 18.06 0.04
N PHE A 382 0.41 17.95 -0.11
CA PHE A 382 -0.54 18.79 0.63
C PHE A 382 -0.47 18.58 2.15
N ILE A 383 -0.40 17.34 2.64
CA ILE A 383 -0.28 17.10 4.09
C ILE A 383 1.09 17.55 4.62
N THR A 384 2.15 17.43 3.82
CA THR A 384 3.47 18.01 4.14
C THR A 384 3.38 19.54 4.24
N GLU A 385 2.69 20.21 3.31
CA GLU A 385 2.45 21.66 3.36
C GLU A 385 1.70 22.05 4.64
N VAL A 386 0.62 21.34 4.97
CA VAL A 386 -0.13 21.54 6.22
C VAL A 386 0.78 21.42 7.44
N SER A 387 1.67 20.43 7.45
CA SER A 387 2.58 20.21 8.58
C SER A 387 3.66 21.29 8.71
N VAL A 388 4.26 21.70 7.59
CA VAL A 388 5.25 22.80 7.58
C VAL A 388 4.60 24.09 8.09
N VAL A 389 3.39 24.40 7.63
CA VAL A 389 2.62 25.55 8.13
C VAL A 389 2.23 25.37 9.60
N SER A 390 1.98 24.13 10.04
CA SER A 390 1.76 23.79 11.44
C SER A 390 3.01 23.99 12.32
N GLY A 391 4.15 24.26 11.69
CA GLY A 391 5.39 24.63 12.35
C GLY A 391 6.34 23.45 12.59
N PHE A 392 6.23 22.37 11.81
CA PHE A 392 7.08 21.18 11.96
C PHE A 392 8.13 21.06 10.85
N ASN A 393 9.30 20.54 11.22
CA ASN A 393 10.21 19.89 10.28
C ASN A 393 9.68 18.48 10.02
N THR A 394 9.13 18.29 8.81
CA THR A 394 8.44 17.04 8.43
C THR A 394 9.35 16.13 7.64
N GLU A 395 9.45 14.87 8.08
CA GLU A 395 10.12 13.81 7.36
C GLU A 395 9.09 12.89 6.68
N GLU A 396 9.37 12.48 5.44
CA GLU A 396 8.56 11.52 4.68
C GLU A 396 9.25 10.15 4.70
N ASP A 397 8.49 9.08 4.96
CA ASP A 397 8.98 7.72 4.83
C ASP A 397 7.93 6.78 4.21
N CYS A 398 8.39 5.64 3.71
CA CYS A 398 7.54 4.58 3.18
C CYS A 398 7.54 3.38 4.12
N LEU A 399 6.37 3.01 4.64
CA LEU A 399 6.20 1.84 5.50
C LEU A 399 6.23 0.52 4.74
N ARG A 400 6.56 -0.57 5.43
CA ARG A 400 6.50 -1.94 4.90
C ARG A 400 5.18 -2.62 5.27
N ILE A 401 4.09 -2.10 4.73
CA ILE A 401 2.71 -2.58 4.96
C ILE A 401 2.08 -3.14 3.68
N PRO A 402 1.05 -4.00 3.77
CA PRO A 402 0.31 -4.53 2.61
C PRO A 402 -0.68 -3.52 2.01
N SER A 403 -0.23 -2.28 1.78
CA SER A 403 -1.03 -1.18 1.23
C SER A 403 -0.29 -0.43 0.12
N THR A 404 -1.05 0.12 -0.83
CA THR A 404 -0.54 1.08 -1.83
C THR A 404 -0.39 2.48 -1.24
N LYS A 405 -1.11 2.79 -0.17
CA LYS A 405 -1.05 4.07 0.57
C LYS A 405 -0.23 3.87 1.84
N ARG A 406 1.09 3.82 1.65
CA ARG A 406 2.09 3.43 2.66
C ARG A 406 3.08 4.53 3.02
N VAL A 407 2.87 5.75 2.53
CA VAL A 407 3.74 6.90 2.81
C VAL A 407 3.24 7.54 4.09
N CYS A 408 4.10 7.62 5.11
CA CYS A 408 3.82 8.33 6.35
C CYS A 408 4.61 9.63 6.42
N LEU A 409 4.09 10.57 7.21
CA LEU A 409 4.75 11.83 7.53
C LEU A 409 4.97 11.90 9.04
N VAL A 410 6.18 12.31 9.43
CA VAL A 410 6.62 12.37 10.83
C VAL A 410 7.09 13.79 11.14
N GLY A 411 6.47 14.44 12.12
CA GLY A 411 6.91 15.75 12.62
C GLY A 411 7.65 15.59 13.94
N LYS A 412 9.00 15.67 13.92
CA LYS A 412 9.84 15.43 15.10
C LYS A 412 10.24 16.68 15.88
N SER A 413 10.37 17.81 15.18
CA SER A 413 10.87 19.07 15.73
C SER A 413 10.17 20.27 15.10
N ARG A 414 10.31 21.42 15.75
CA ARG A 414 9.71 22.68 15.30
C ARG A 414 10.62 23.40 14.32
N ASN A 415 10.01 24.07 13.34
CA ASN A 415 10.72 24.90 12.36
C ASN A 415 10.83 26.38 12.77
N TYR A 416 10.45 26.69 14.00
CA TYR A 416 10.48 28.02 14.61
C TYR A 416 10.91 27.92 16.08
N GLN A 417 11.42 29.02 16.65
CA GLN A 417 11.80 29.07 18.06
C GLN A 417 10.57 29.28 18.95
N ILE A 418 10.64 28.86 20.22
CA ILE A 418 9.50 28.97 21.15
C ILE A 418 9.02 30.43 21.34
N SER A 419 9.90 31.42 21.17
CA SER A 419 9.56 32.85 21.20
C SER A 419 8.56 33.25 20.11
N ASP A 420 8.55 32.52 18.99
CA ASP A 420 7.81 32.88 17.78
C ASP A 420 6.48 32.12 17.70
N GLU A 421 6.03 31.49 18.80
CA GLU A 421 4.80 30.69 18.85
C GLU A 421 3.57 31.49 18.44
N ALA A 422 3.48 32.77 18.83
CA ALA A 422 2.36 33.64 18.45
C ALA A 422 2.29 33.84 16.93
N GLU A 423 3.43 34.06 16.27
CA GLU A 423 3.51 34.21 14.81
C GLU A 423 3.22 32.88 14.11
N ALA A 424 3.73 31.76 14.65
CA ALA A 424 3.45 30.43 14.13
C ALA A 424 1.95 30.11 14.21
N GLU A 425 1.30 30.48 15.31
CA GLU A 425 -0.15 30.31 15.49
C GLU A 425 -0.95 31.19 14.50
N GLU A 426 -0.55 32.43 14.28
CA GLU A 426 -1.18 33.29 13.28
C GLU A 426 -1.07 32.70 11.86
N ARG A 427 0.13 32.21 11.49
CA ARG A 427 0.35 31.52 10.20
C ARG A 427 -0.56 30.29 10.05
N ARG A 428 -0.66 29.46 11.10
CA ARG A 428 -1.56 28.29 11.13
C ARG A 428 -3.01 28.69 10.93
N ALA A 429 -3.49 29.63 11.74
CA ALA A 429 -4.88 30.09 11.69
C ALA A 429 -5.25 30.68 10.33
N HIS A 430 -4.38 31.53 9.77
CA HIS A 430 -4.56 32.11 8.44
C HIS A 430 -4.63 31.04 7.35
N TYR A 431 -3.75 30.03 7.40
CA TYR A 431 -3.76 28.94 6.42
C TYR A 431 -5.05 28.14 6.47
N ILE A 432 -5.50 27.73 7.66
CA ILE A 432 -6.76 26.98 7.83
C ILE A 432 -7.94 27.80 7.28
N GLN A 433 -8.03 29.09 7.64
CA GLN A 433 -9.10 29.98 7.15
C GLN A 433 -9.08 30.15 5.63
N SER A 434 -7.89 30.22 5.01
CA SER A 434 -7.76 30.32 3.55
C SER A 434 -8.38 29.14 2.80
N ARG A 435 -8.42 27.96 3.44
CA ARG A 435 -9.00 26.72 2.88
C ARG A 435 -10.52 26.66 3.02
N GLN A 436 -11.11 27.45 3.90
CA GLN A 436 -12.56 27.50 4.11
C GLN A 436 -13.32 28.09 2.90
N LYS A 437 -12.65 28.92 2.09
CA LYS A 437 -13.24 29.70 0.98
C LYS A 437 -12.93 29.17 -0.42
N ALA A 438 -12.44 27.93 -0.58
CA ALA A 438 -12.21 27.37 -1.91
C ALA A 438 -13.56 27.18 -2.67
N PRO A 439 -13.82 27.90 -3.78
CA PRO A 439 -15.10 27.87 -4.47
C PRO A 439 -15.19 26.60 -5.33
N GLY A 440 -16.21 25.77 -5.09
CA GLY A 440 -16.44 24.56 -5.89
C GLY A 440 -17.52 23.62 -5.38
N ALA A 441 -18.07 23.83 -4.19
CA ALA A 441 -19.20 23.06 -3.69
C ALA A 441 -20.43 23.97 -3.52
N THR A 442 -21.22 24.09 -4.58
CA THR A 442 -22.62 24.53 -4.49
C THR A 442 -23.38 23.47 -3.70
N VAL A 443 -23.28 23.48 -2.38
CA VAL A 443 -24.29 22.82 -1.55
C VAL A 443 -25.55 23.63 -1.77
N GLN A 444 -26.54 23.05 -2.45
CA GLN A 444 -27.88 23.60 -2.51
C GLN A 444 -28.37 23.81 -1.08
N ARG A 445 -28.26 25.05 -0.59
CA ARG A 445 -29.07 25.54 0.52
C ARG A 445 -30.51 25.48 0.01
N SER A 446 -31.23 24.42 0.35
CA SER A 446 -32.67 24.48 0.42
C SER A 446 -33.00 25.58 1.44
N GLY A 447 -33.37 26.76 0.93
CA GLY A 447 -33.75 27.90 1.75
C GLY A 447 -35.02 27.56 2.52
N ILE A 448 -34.87 27.18 3.79
CA ILE A 448 -35.92 27.34 4.77
C ILE A 448 -35.73 28.74 5.34
N ARG A 449 -36.69 29.60 5.02
CA ARG A 449 -36.77 30.96 5.51
C ARG A 449 -36.81 30.92 7.04
N SER A 450 -35.96 31.73 7.66
CA SER A 450 -36.08 32.15 9.05
C SER A 450 -37.45 32.79 9.22
N ASP A 451 -38.34 32.13 9.94
CA ASP A 451 -39.47 32.78 10.57
C ASP A 451 -39.32 32.59 12.08
N GLY A 452 -39.23 33.72 12.78
CA GLY A 452 -39.05 33.75 14.21
C GLY A 452 -40.35 33.38 14.91
N SER A 453 -40.29 32.40 15.80
CA SER A 453 -41.21 32.31 16.92
C SER A 453 -40.63 31.47 18.04
N CYS A 454 -40.93 31.90 19.24
CA CYS A 454 -40.23 31.69 20.49
C CYS A 454 -40.79 30.46 21.22
N CYS A 455 -39.93 29.68 21.86
CA CYS A 455 -40.31 28.98 23.09
C CYS A 455 -39.07 28.67 23.95
N HIS A 456 -39.11 29.22 25.17
CA HIS A 456 -38.11 29.10 26.23
C HIS A 456 -37.90 27.65 26.68
N GLY A 457 -36.63 27.31 26.94
CA GLY A 457 -36.18 26.18 27.75
C GLY A 457 -34.81 26.53 28.31
N GLU A 458 -34.63 26.33 29.60
CA GLU A 458 -33.73 27.04 30.52
C GLU A 458 -32.23 27.03 30.15
N GLY A 459 -31.58 28.15 30.48
CA GLY A 459 -30.17 28.40 30.22
C GLY A 459 -29.25 27.71 31.22
N ASP A 460 -28.18 27.13 30.69
CA ASP A 460 -26.97 26.80 31.43
C ASP A 460 -25.98 27.98 31.24
N PRO A 461 -25.57 28.70 32.30
CA PRO A 461 -24.79 29.92 32.18
C PRO A 461 -23.29 29.59 32.27
N ASP A 462 -22.75 28.84 31.31
CA ASP A 462 -21.29 28.69 31.19
C ASP A 462 -20.83 28.44 29.75
N ARG A 463 -21.25 29.31 28.83
CA ARG A 463 -20.64 29.39 27.49
C ARG A 463 -19.83 30.66 27.38
N THR A 464 -18.57 30.58 27.79
CA THR A 464 -17.53 31.36 27.13
C THR A 464 -17.61 31.09 25.62
N PRO A 465 -17.43 32.10 24.75
CA PRO A 465 -17.44 31.90 23.31
C PRO A 465 -16.20 31.06 22.93
N ASP A 466 -16.39 29.74 22.90
CA ASP A 466 -15.37 28.76 22.60
C ASP A 466 -14.85 29.05 21.18
N SER A 467 -13.61 29.52 21.08
CA SER A 467 -12.97 29.87 19.81
C SER A 467 -12.64 28.59 19.04
N SER A 468 -13.67 27.92 18.52
CA SER A 468 -13.53 26.66 17.78
C SER A 468 -12.87 26.93 16.43
N TRP A 469 -11.55 26.89 16.40
CA TRP A 469 -10.74 26.96 15.19
C TRP A 469 -11.00 25.83 14.18
N GLY A 470 -11.78 24.81 14.56
CA GLY A 470 -12.35 23.80 13.66
C GLY A 470 -13.77 24.10 13.17
N VAL A 471 -14.29 25.33 13.28
CA VAL A 471 -15.65 25.67 12.80
C VAL A 471 -15.83 25.29 11.33
N GLY A 472 -16.80 24.41 11.06
CA GLY A 472 -17.08 23.88 9.72
C GLY A 472 -16.50 22.48 9.46
N PHE A 473 -15.66 21.96 10.36
CA PHE A 473 -15.30 20.55 10.35
C PHE A 473 -16.53 19.69 10.64
N GLN A 474 -16.69 18.62 9.87
CA GLN A 474 -17.78 17.67 10.05
C GLN A 474 -17.18 16.28 10.34
N PRO A 475 -17.22 15.84 11.61
CA PRO A 475 -16.89 14.46 11.94
C PRO A 475 -17.82 13.50 11.18
N ARG A 476 -17.34 12.30 10.87
CA ARG A 476 -18.23 11.24 10.36
C ARG A 476 -19.35 10.92 11.34
N ASP A 477 -20.49 10.50 10.80
CA ASP A 477 -21.65 10.07 11.58
C ASP A 477 -21.27 8.95 12.56
N LYS A 478 -21.85 8.93 13.76
CA LYS A 478 -21.63 7.85 14.74
C LYS A 478 -22.06 6.46 14.23
N VAL A 479 -23.04 6.40 13.32
CA VAL A 479 -23.56 5.16 12.74
C VAL A 479 -23.26 5.10 11.24
N GLU A 480 -22.57 4.04 10.79
CA GLU A 480 -22.43 3.76 9.36
C GLU A 480 -23.70 3.07 8.86
N MET A 481 -24.50 3.76 8.06
CA MET A 481 -25.54 3.08 7.30
C MET A 481 -24.88 2.18 6.25
N VAL A 482 -25.06 0.86 6.37
CA VAL A 482 -24.63 -0.10 5.35
C VAL A 482 -25.45 0.15 4.08
N ARG A 483 -24.87 0.92 3.16
CA ARG A 483 -25.47 1.24 1.86
C ARG A 483 -24.90 0.30 0.81
N ASN A 484 -25.51 -0.87 0.63
CA ASN A 484 -25.13 -1.83 -0.39
C ASN A 484 -26.39 -2.33 -1.10
N CYS A 485 -26.40 -2.30 -2.44
CA CYS A 485 -27.48 -2.86 -3.25
C CYS A 485 -27.76 -4.35 -2.94
N ALA A 486 -26.85 -5.08 -2.30
CA ALA A 486 -27.05 -6.46 -1.82
C ALA A 486 -27.96 -6.58 -0.59
N ALA A 487 -28.21 -5.48 0.14
CA ALA A 487 -29.14 -5.41 1.27
C ALA A 487 -30.54 -4.97 0.87
N LEU A 488 -30.76 -4.62 -0.41
CA LEU A 488 -32.08 -4.28 -0.93
C LEU A 488 -33.04 -5.48 -0.89
N PRO A 489 -34.35 -5.25 -0.72
CA PRO A 489 -35.36 -6.31 -0.82
C PRO A 489 -35.22 -7.07 -2.15
N ARG A 490 -35.20 -8.42 -2.09
CA ARG A 490 -35.01 -9.26 -3.28
C ARG A 490 -36.08 -9.02 -4.34
N ASP A 491 -37.31 -8.74 -3.91
CA ASP A 491 -38.44 -8.47 -4.82
C ASP A 491 -38.21 -7.19 -5.61
N LEU A 492 -37.62 -6.16 -4.98
CA LEU A 492 -37.24 -4.92 -5.66
C LEU A 492 -36.15 -5.18 -6.69
N VAL A 493 -35.09 -5.92 -6.33
CA VAL A 493 -33.99 -6.26 -7.25
C VAL A 493 -34.50 -7.09 -8.42
N ASN A 494 -35.32 -8.12 -8.16
CA ASN A 494 -35.91 -8.97 -9.18
C ASN A 494 -36.84 -8.18 -10.11
N GLY A 495 -37.65 -7.26 -9.57
CA GLY A 495 -38.50 -6.38 -10.36
C GLY A 495 -37.69 -5.47 -11.30
N VAL A 496 -36.63 -4.84 -10.80
CA VAL A 496 -35.73 -4.01 -11.63
C VAL A 496 -35.04 -4.84 -12.71
N VAL A 497 -34.51 -6.01 -12.36
CA VAL A 497 -33.83 -6.92 -13.31
C VAL A 497 -34.79 -7.39 -14.39
N LEU A 498 -36.00 -7.82 -14.03
CA LEU A 498 -37.00 -8.30 -14.99
C LEU A 498 -37.45 -7.20 -15.94
N GLN A 499 -37.69 -6.00 -15.42
CA GLN A 499 -38.14 -4.87 -16.23
C GLN A 499 -37.08 -4.44 -17.26
N VAL A 500 -35.81 -4.34 -16.85
CA VAL A 500 -34.71 -4.02 -17.77
C VAL A 500 -34.50 -5.14 -18.78
N ALA A 501 -34.59 -6.40 -18.36
CA ALA A 501 -34.41 -7.54 -19.26
C ALA A 501 -35.51 -7.64 -20.31
N ASN A 502 -36.78 -7.41 -19.94
CA ASN A 502 -37.90 -7.45 -20.88
C ASN A 502 -37.79 -6.37 -21.96
N VAL A 503 -37.35 -5.16 -21.59
CA VAL A 503 -37.13 -4.08 -22.56
C VAL A 503 -36.01 -4.43 -23.53
N ILE A 504 -34.87 -4.96 -23.05
CA ILE A 504 -33.77 -5.38 -23.92
C ILE A 504 -34.21 -6.52 -24.86
N LEU A 505 -34.97 -7.50 -24.35
CA LEU A 505 -35.46 -8.64 -25.15
C LEU A 505 -36.58 -8.25 -26.14
N GLY A 506 -37.27 -7.14 -25.93
CA GLY A 506 -38.31 -6.63 -26.84
C GLY A 506 -37.78 -5.79 -28.01
N MET A 507 -36.48 -5.44 -28.00
CA MET A 507 -35.85 -4.61 -29.05
C MET A 507 -35.50 -5.37 -30.34
N THR A 508 -35.86 -6.66 -30.45
CA THR A 508 -35.43 -7.55 -31.54
C THR A 508 -36.33 -7.60 -32.77
N GLU A 509 -37.43 -6.84 -32.86
CA GLU A 509 -38.41 -6.98 -33.95
C GLU A 509 -38.31 -5.98 -35.12
N GLU A 510 -37.32 -5.09 -35.15
CA GLU A 510 -37.15 -4.16 -36.28
C GLU A 510 -35.73 -4.22 -36.86
N ASP A 511 -35.41 -5.30 -37.59
CA ASP A 511 -34.69 -5.24 -38.88
C ASP A 511 -34.21 -6.62 -39.36
N GLY A 512 -34.75 -7.06 -40.51
CA GLY A 512 -34.01 -7.85 -41.50
C GLY A 512 -33.90 -9.36 -41.27
N GLY A 513 -34.57 -10.14 -42.12
CA GLY A 513 -34.64 -11.61 -42.05
C GLY A 513 -33.29 -12.33 -42.12
N GLY A 514 -33.12 -13.30 -41.22
CA GLY A 514 -32.02 -14.26 -41.22
C GLY A 514 -32.25 -15.39 -40.22
N SER A 515 -32.36 -16.62 -40.73
CA SER A 515 -32.20 -17.93 -40.04
C SER A 515 -32.61 -18.03 -38.56
N SER A 516 -33.78 -18.64 -38.34
CA SER A 516 -34.27 -19.13 -37.04
C SER A 516 -33.37 -20.24 -36.44
N SER A 517 -32.23 -19.87 -35.86
CA SER A 517 -31.46 -20.77 -34.98
C SER A 517 -30.67 -20.09 -33.84
N ASP A 518 -30.59 -18.76 -33.80
CA ASP A 518 -29.84 -18.06 -32.75
C ASP A 518 -30.75 -17.60 -31.59
N TRP A 519 -30.37 -17.98 -30.37
CA TRP A 519 -31.03 -17.57 -29.13
C TRP A 519 -31.07 -16.03 -28.99
N ASN A 520 -32.23 -15.49 -28.63
CA ASN A 520 -32.52 -14.07 -28.56
C ASN A 520 -31.61 -13.37 -27.55
N ARG A 521 -30.69 -12.54 -28.04
CA ARG A 521 -29.78 -11.74 -27.21
C ARG A 521 -30.35 -10.36 -26.85
N GLY A 522 -31.51 -10.01 -27.40
CA GLY A 522 -32.09 -8.68 -27.31
C GLY A 522 -31.24 -7.61 -28.01
N GLY A 523 -31.63 -6.36 -27.80
CA GLY A 523 -30.86 -5.19 -28.19
C GLY A 523 -29.85 -4.76 -27.12
N SER A 524 -29.66 -3.46 -26.95
CA SER A 524 -28.83 -2.88 -25.90
C SER A 524 -29.48 -1.62 -25.35
N LEU A 525 -29.34 -1.40 -24.05
CA LEU A 525 -29.93 -0.25 -23.36
C LEU A 525 -28.84 0.54 -22.65
N SER A 526 -28.79 1.85 -22.82
CA SER A 526 -27.88 2.68 -22.01
C SER A 526 -28.32 2.68 -20.55
N VAL A 527 -27.38 2.89 -19.63
CA VAL A 527 -27.69 3.00 -18.19
C VAL A 527 -28.69 4.14 -17.91
N ASN A 528 -28.68 5.20 -18.73
CA ASN A 528 -29.63 6.31 -18.62
C ASN A 528 -31.04 5.92 -19.05
N GLU A 529 -31.19 5.19 -20.15
CA GLU A 529 -32.49 4.68 -20.58
C GLU A 529 -33.02 3.64 -19.59
N ALA A 530 -32.15 2.76 -19.06
CA ALA A 530 -32.49 1.84 -17.98
C ALA A 530 -32.98 2.56 -16.72
N ALA A 531 -32.41 3.73 -16.41
CA ALA A 531 -32.89 4.57 -15.32
C ALA A 531 -34.26 5.20 -15.64
N GLY A 532 -34.49 5.60 -16.90
CA GLY A 532 -35.78 6.14 -17.36
C GLY A 532 -36.95 5.17 -17.25
N LEU A 533 -36.69 3.86 -17.20
CA LEU A 533 -37.72 2.83 -16.99
C LEU A 533 -38.22 2.77 -15.53
N MET A 534 -37.48 3.32 -14.57
CA MET A 534 -37.75 3.14 -13.15
C MET A 534 -38.57 4.29 -12.58
N LYS A 535 -39.48 3.99 -11.63
CA LYS A 535 -40.16 5.02 -10.84
C LYS A 535 -39.15 5.87 -10.06
N GLN A 536 -39.47 7.16 -9.88
CA GLN A 536 -38.60 8.12 -9.19
C GLN A 536 -38.23 7.69 -7.76
N GLU A 537 -39.16 7.05 -7.05
CA GLU A 537 -38.96 6.48 -5.71
C GLU A 537 -37.90 5.35 -5.71
N THR A 538 -37.97 4.44 -6.69
CA THR A 538 -36.99 3.35 -6.86
C THR A 538 -35.61 3.90 -7.18
N LEU A 539 -35.51 4.92 -8.04
CA LEU A 539 -34.25 5.57 -8.36
C LEU A 539 -33.66 6.31 -7.15
N GLN A 540 -34.48 6.95 -6.33
CA GLN A 540 -34.01 7.59 -5.10
C GLN A 540 -33.52 6.56 -4.09
N LEU A 541 -34.19 5.42 -3.97
CA LEU A 541 -33.74 4.31 -3.12
C LEU A 541 -32.41 3.73 -3.63
N LEU A 542 -32.28 3.49 -4.93
CA LEU A 542 -31.03 3.01 -5.55
C LEU A 542 -29.89 4.03 -5.44
N LYS A 543 -30.18 5.34 -5.51
CA LYS A 543 -29.19 6.42 -5.30
C LYS A 543 -28.74 6.55 -3.85
N LYS A 544 -29.61 6.18 -2.89
CA LYS A 544 -29.25 6.11 -1.46
C LYS A 544 -28.30 4.95 -1.16
N GLU A 545 -28.29 3.91 -1.99
CA GLU A 545 -27.33 2.80 -1.91
C GLU A 545 -26.05 3.10 -2.69
N CYS A 546 -24.88 2.67 -2.19
CA CYS A 546 -23.60 2.90 -2.87
C CYS A 546 -23.59 2.19 -4.25
N GLY A 547 -23.45 2.98 -5.32
CA GLY A 547 -23.23 2.48 -6.68
C GLY A 547 -24.43 2.54 -7.62
N GLY A 548 -25.64 2.86 -7.15
CA GLY A 548 -26.81 3.11 -8.00
C GLY A 548 -27.25 1.94 -8.89
N LEU A 549 -28.10 2.25 -9.88
CA LEU A 549 -28.65 1.27 -10.83
C LEU A 549 -27.57 0.51 -11.60
N GLN A 550 -26.51 1.19 -12.03
CA GLN A 550 -25.42 0.55 -12.78
C GLN A 550 -24.73 -0.56 -11.97
N THR A 551 -24.53 -0.35 -10.67
CA THR A 551 -23.91 -1.35 -9.79
C THR A 551 -24.86 -2.52 -9.53
N LEU A 552 -26.16 -2.25 -9.38
CA LEU A 552 -27.17 -3.31 -9.30
C LEU A 552 -27.16 -4.20 -10.56
N LEU A 553 -27.10 -3.61 -11.75
CA LEU A 553 -27.03 -4.37 -13.01
C LEU A 553 -25.73 -5.18 -13.13
N LYS A 554 -24.59 -4.60 -12.74
CA LYS A 554 -23.30 -5.31 -12.68
C LYS A 554 -23.29 -6.47 -11.68
N ASN A 555 -23.93 -6.30 -10.52
CA ASN A 555 -24.04 -7.35 -9.49
C ASN A 555 -24.90 -8.52 -9.96
N ASN A 556 -25.91 -8.26 -10.81
CA ASN A 556 -26.74 -9.26 -11.48
C ASN A 556 -26.07 -9.84 -12.74
N HIS A 557 -24.80 -10.22 -12.60
CA HIS A 557 -23.92 -10.75 -13.65
C HIS A 557 -24.41 -12.03 -14.33
N GLN A 558 -25.37 -12.73 -13.71
CA GLN A 558 -26.05 -13.87 -14.33
C GLN A 558 -26.81 -13.42 -15.58
N VAL A 559 -27.50 -12.28 -15.49
CA VAL A 559 -28.44 -11.77 -16.50
C VAL A 559 -27.78 -10.75 -17.42
N PHE A 560 -27.02 -9.81 -16.85
CA PHE A 560 -26.53 -8.65 -17.61
C PHE A 560 -25.02 -8.66 -17.82
N ARG A 561 -24.61 -8.09 -18.97
CA ARG A 561 -23.25 -7.63 -19.25
C ARG A 561 -23.31 -6.10 -19.40
N VAL A 562 -22.47 -5.38 -18.65
CA VAL A 562 -22.44 -3.90 -18.67
C VAL A 562 -21.08 -3.41 -19.14
N GLU A 563 -21.00 -2.86 -20.34
CA GLU A 563 -19.77 -2.42 -21.00
C GLU A 563 -19.98 -1.05 -21.66
N GLY A 564 -19.01 -0.12 -21.54
CA GLY A 564 -19.11 1.18 -22.20
C GLY A 564 -20.33 2.05 -21.82
N GLY A 565 -20.99 1.78 -20.68
CA GLY A 565 -22.24 2.47 -20.29
C GLY A 565 -23.51 1.88 -20.92
N GLN A 566 -23.39 0.78 -21.65
CA GLN A 566 -24.46 0.01 -22.27
C GLN A 566 -24.70 -1.31 -21.50
N VAL A 567 -25.95 -1.76 -21.49
CA VAL A 567 -26.44 -2.95 -20.80
C VAL A 567 -26.95 -3.93 -21.85
N TYR A 568 -26.46 -5.16 -21.80
CA TYR A 568 -26.80 -6.25 -22.71
C TYR A 568 -27.29 -7.47 -21.92
N ILE A 569 -28.16 -8.28 -22.51
CA ILE A 569 -28.41 -9.64 -22.00
C ILE A 569 -27.16 -10.49 -22.24
N ARG A 570 -26.75 -11.23 -21.21
CA ARG A 570 -25.54 -12.05 -21.25
C ARG A 570 -25.81 -13.38 -21.94
N ASP A 571 -25.13 -13.64 -23.06
CA ASP A 571 -25.09 -14.96 -23.69
C ASP A 571 -23.89 -15.77 -23.16
N TRP A 572 -24.18 -16.85 -22.43
CA TRP A 572 -23.17 -17.71 -21.83
C TRP A 572 -22.51 -18.69 -22.83
N ARG A 573 -22.97 -18.74 -24.08
CA ARG A 573 -22.32 -19.51 -25.16
C ARG A 573 -21.11 -18.79 -25.77
N ASP A 574 -21.06 -17.46 -25.64
CA ASP A 574 -19.97 -16.65 -26.20
C ASP A 574 -18.71 -16.69 -25.31
N ARG A 575 -17.71 -17.48 -25.72
CA ARG A 575 -16.42 -17.60 -25.02
C ARG A 575 -15.48 -16.41 -25.22
N LYS A 576 -15.79 -15.46 -26.12
CA LYS A 576 -14.90 -14.31 -26.42
C LYS A 576 -15.07 -13.12 -25.46
N ALA A 577 -16.10 -13.13 -24.60
CA ALA A 577 -16.54 -11.93 -23.89
C ALA A 577 -15.91 -11.64 -22.51
N SER A 578 -14.77 -12.25 -22.13
CA SER A 578 -14.10 -11.92 -20.85
C SER A 578 -12.63 -12.32 -20.82
N ARG A 579 -11.72 -11.31 -20.84
CA ARG A 579 -10.29 -11.50 -20.49
C ARG A 579 -10.08 -11.90 -19.01
N ALA A 580 -11.14 -11.89 -18.19
CA ALA A 580 -11.10 -12.28 -16.77
C ALA A 580 -11.42 -13.77 -16.53
N ASP A 581 -11.97 -14.49 -17.52
CA ASP A 581 -12.42 -15.88 -17.36
C ASP A 581 -11.41 -16.93 -17.84
N THR A 582 -10.28 -16.56 -18.46
CA THR A 582 -9.21 -17.50 -18.86
C THR A 582 -8.53 -18.23 -17.69
N LYS A 583 -8.86 -17.89 -16.44
CA LYS A 583 -8.41 -18.61 -15.22
C LYS A 583 -9.47 -19.51 -14.58
N ARG A 584 -10.67 -19.68 -15.16
CA ARG A 584 -11.64 -20.64 -14.62
C ARG A 584 -11.37 -22.03 -15.17
N LYS A 585 -10.98 -22.96 -14.29
CA LYS A 585 -10.94 -24.41 -14.58
C LYS A 585 -12.33 -24.86 -15.09
N PRO A 586 -12.40 -25.88 -15.96
CA PRO A 586 -13.66 -26.50 -16.34
C PRO A 586 -14.49 -26.83 -15.09
N LEU A 587 -15.82 -26.63 -15.15
CA LEU A 587 -16.69 -27.04 -14.05
C LEU A 587 -16.44 -28.53 -13.79
N ALA A 588 -15.93 -28.86 -12.60
CA ALA A 588 -15.82 -30.23 -12.17
C ALA A 588 -17.23 -30.86 -12.08
N PRO A 589 -17.40 -32.16 -12.39
CA PRO A 589 -18.66 -32.86 -12.15
C PRO A 589 -19.01 -32.71 -10.67
N GLY A 590 -20.11 -32.00 -10.37
CA GLY A 590 -20.52 -31.72 -8.98
C GLY A 590 -20.48 -30.26 -8.52
N ALA A 591 -20.36 -29.27 -9.43
CA ALA A 591 -20.57 -27.87 -9.07
C ALA A 591 -21.94 -27.66 -8.37
N LEU A 592 -21.91 -27.14 -7.14
CA LEU A 592 -23.11 -26.96 -6.31
C LEU A 592 -23.98 -25.84 -6.89
N LYS A 593 -25.03 -26.21 -7.64
CA LYS A 593 -26.09 -25.33 -8.15
C LYS A 593 -26.90 -24.73 -6.99
N THR A 594 -26.33 -23.73 -6.33
CA THR A 594 -26.88 -23.10 -5.10
C THR A 594 -27.90 -21.99 -5.38
N ARG A 595 -28.11 -21.63 -6.65
CA ARG A 595 -29.03 -20.58 -7.10
C ARG A 595 -29.78 -21.02 -8.34
N ALA A 596 -31.04 -20.60 -8.46
CA ALA A 596 -31.86 -20.82 -9.65
C ALA A 596 -31.29 -20.09 -10.89
N CYS A 597 -31.53 -20.68 -12.05
CA CYS A 597 -31.14 -20.12 -13.34
C CYS A 597 -32.16 -19.09 -13.80
N TRP A 598 -31.79 -17.82 -13.75
CA TRP A 598 -32.67 -16.73 -14.18
C TRP A 598 -33.18 -16.91 -15.61
N PHE A 599 -32.33 -17.38 -16.54
CA PHE A 599 -32.75 -17.60 -17.93
C PHE A 599 -33.73 -18.76 -18.07
N TYR A 600 -33.64 -19.79 -17.24
CA TYR A 600 -34.59 -20.89 -17.28
C TYR A 600 -35.98 -20.43 -16.83
N ASP A 601 -36.03 -19.59 -15.79
CA ASP A 601 -37.28 -19.13 -15.18
C ASP A 601 -37.92 -17.93 -15.92
N HIS A 602 -37.13 -17.06 -16.56
CA HIS A 602 -37.60 -15.76 -17.04
C HIS A 602 -37.31 -15.45 -18.52
N HIS A 603 -36.43 -16.19 -19.20
CA HIS A 603 -36.15 -15.92 -20.61
C HIS A 603 -37.17 -16.62 -21.53
N PRO A 604 -37.75 -15.96 -22.56
CA PRO A 604 -38.76 -16.55 -23.45
C PRO A 604 -38.33 -17.87 -24.11
N GLN A 605 -37.04 -18.00 -24.42
CA GLN A 605 -36.44 -19.19 -25.04
C GLN A 605 -35.69 -20.09 -24.05
N ARG A 606 -35.89 -19.89 -22.74
CA ARG A 606 -35.17 -20.55 -21.64
C ARG A 606 -33.64 -20.37 -21.71
N CYS A 607 -32.90 -21.11 -20.86
CA CYS A 607 -31.45 -21.05 -20.80
C CYS A 607 -30.81 -21.60 -22.09
N PRO A 608 -29.82 -20.89 -22.68
CA PRO A 608 -29.14 -21.35 -23.89
C PRO A 608 -28.12 -22.48 -23.65
N LEU A 609 -27.88 -22.87 -22.39
CA LEU A 609 -27.00 -23.97 -22.01
C LEU A 609 -27.81 -25.21 -21.64
N GLN A 610 -27.26 -26.39 -21.90
CA GLN A 610 -27.77 -27.64 -21.31
C GLN A 610 -27.60 -27.60 -19.78
N ALA A 611 -28.48 -28.30 -19.05
CA ALA A 611 -28.51 -28.25 -17.59
C ALA A 611 -27.17 -28.65 -16.96
N GLU A 612 -26.48 -29.63 -17.55
CA GLU A 612 -25.18 -30.14 -17.09
C GLU A 612 -24.04 -29.12 -17.27
N LEU A 613 -24.19 -28.21 -18.23
CA LEU A 613 -23.21 -27.17 -18.57
C LEU A 613 -23.52 -25.82 -17.90
N CYS A 614 -24.71 -25.68 -17.30
CA CYS A 614 -25.11 -24.47 -16.60
C CYS A 614 -24.64 -24.50 -15.13
N ALA A 615 -24.05 -23.39 -14.69
CA ALA A 615 -23.62 -23.21 -13.29
C ALA A 615 -24.79 -22.96 -12.30
N PHE A 616 -26.02 -22.86 -12.81
CA PHE A 616 -27.23 -22.52 -12.05
C PHE A 616 -28.30 -23.62 -12.20
N ALA A 617 -29.21 -23.74 -11.24
CA ALA A 617 -30.25 -24.76 -11.21
C ALA A 617 -31.38 -24.49 -12.23
N HIS A 618 -31.66 -25.47 -13.10
CA HIS A 618 -32.81 -25.50 -14.01
C HIS A 618 -33.98 -26.20 -13.32
N GLY A 619 -34.59 -25.52 -12.34
CA GLY A 619 -35.68 -26.06 -11.53
C GLY A 619 -35.27 -26.42 -10.09
N PRO A 620 -36.26 -26.74 -9.23
CA PRO A 620 -36.04 -26.98 -7.80
C PRO A 620 -35.24 -28.25 -7.51
N ASP A 621 -35.33 -29.28 -8.35
CA ASP A 621 -34.65 -30.57 -8.17
C ASP A 621 -33.11 -30.47 -8.30
N GLU A 622 -32.63 -29.45 -8.99
CA GLU A 622 -31.20 -29.18 -9.14
C GLU A 622 -30.65 -28.22 -8.06
N LEU A 623 -31.53 -27.58 -7.28
CA LEU A 623 -31.15 -26.56 -6.33
C LEU A 623 -30.58 -27.20 -5.05
N ARG A 624 -29.31 -26.92 -4.75
CA ARG A 624 -28.62 -27.45 -3.57
C ARG A 624 -28.48 -26.40 -2.48
N PRO A 625 -28.66 -26.76 -1.19
CA PRO A 625 -28.46 -25.83 -0.08
C PRO A 625 -27.01 -25.33 -0.02
N SER A 626 -26.83 -24.05 0.30
CA SER A 626 -25.50 -23.47 0.47
C SER A 626 -24.84 -23.99 1.74
N THR A 627 -23.63 -24.53 1.63
CA THR A 627 -22.81 -24.96 2.79
C THR A 627 -22.09 -23.79 3.48
N LYS A 628 -22.29 -22.55 3.04
CA LYS A 628 -21.80 -21.36 3.74
C LYS A 628 -22.69 -21.06 4.94
N PRO A 629 -22.14 -20.75 6.12
CA PRO A 629 -22.95 -20.44 7.30
C PRO A 629 -23.92 -19.30 6.99
N LEU A 630 -25.20 -19.54 7.27
CA LEU A 630 -26.27 -18.56 7.10
C LEU A 630 -25.92 -17.32 7.93
N LYS A 631 -25.87 -16.14 7.29
CA LYS A 631 -25.92 -14.86 8.01
C LYS A 631 -27.19 -14.91 8.88
N LYS A 632 -27.03 -14.96 10.20
CA LYS A 632 -28.15 -14.95 11.16
C LYS A 632 -29.12 -13.83 10.79
N MET A 633 -30.34 -14.21 10.40
CA MET A 633 -31.47 -13.29 10.40
C MET A 633 -31.67 -12.82 11.84
N ARG A 634 -31.68 -11.50 12.05
CA ARG A 634 -32.20 -10.92 13.29
C ARG A 634 -33.69 -11.25 13.33
N HIS A 635 -34.09 -12.16 14.22
CA HIS A 635 -35.48 -12.23 14.63
C HIS A 635 -35.79 -10.94 15.40
N ASN A 636 -36.72 -10.16 14.86
CA ASN A 636 -37.55 -9.28 15.67
C ASN A 636 -38.39 -10.19 16.56
N ALA A 637 -38.18 -10.11 17.87
CA ALA A 637 -39.17 -10.55 18.84
C ALA A 637 -39.40 -9.35 19.78
N PHE A 638 -40.48 -8.63 19.49
CA PHE A 638 -41.24 -7.92 20.50
C PHE A 638 -41.78 -8.98 21.47
N ILE A 639 -41.45 -8.87 22.75
CA ILE A 639 -42.41 -8.68 23.85
C ILE A 639 -41.78 -7.62 24.76
#